data_AF-A0A520YDV7-F1
#
_entry.id   AF-A0A520YDV7-F1
#
_cell.length_a   1.000
_cell.length_b   1.000
_cell.length_c   1.000
_cell.angle_alpha   90.00
_cell.angle_beta   90.00
_cell.angle_gamma   90.00
#
_symmetry.space_group_name_H-M   'P 1'
#
loop_
_entity.id
_entity.type
_entity.pdbx_description
1 polymer ?
#
loop_
_entity_poly.entity_id
_entity_poly.type
_entity_poly.pdbx_seq_one_letter_code
_entity_poly.pdbx_strand_id
1 'polypeptide(L)'
;MIDRSALRAQYRAEENSLASRRIEQARLSDQQAREAAAMATSLVKAMREHKAAGLDAFLQAYDLGSEEGIALMCLAEALLRIPDAETIDDLIHDKLSKRGWAEKMGQSRSTFVNAATFSLLLTGKVLDEANDPAEGLSNAIGRAVGRLGEPVIRTAVGQAMKILGRQFVFGRTIGEAIKRGQPSRKKGITHSFDMLGEAAMTYADAERYAHAYERAIDRLAKEARGDDSFHVGDGISVKLSALHPRYEWSHADEAKAGILPVLTELCRKASAADVHLTIDAEEADRLELSLDIIEAIASDDSLFENGWEGFGMAIQAYQKRGVETCEWAVRLARKTGRKFFCRLVKGAYWDTEIKAAQVGGLEDYPVFTRKIATDVSYLACAKVLLGAPDAVFPAFATHNANTIAQIKAIAGPRKAAPGFEFQRLHGMGEELYQELQALEHGIDEQPTPVRIYAPVGSHKELLAYLVRRLLENGANSSFVNRIADENFTPEELVRDPVEELEKLEPKRNPMIPLPNQIFGPGRKNSAGVDLSDPLVREPLMDRLAELSKQTYEAKPTEESRDEHPVRRITSPHDDRIEIGVVHEATEGAIDRAFDAAAEAQPDWDRLGGEERARLLDKAADLFEEHRETLFSLCIREAGKTLPDAILEVREAVDFLRYYASEARAKFVHAIPLPGPTGETNELRLHGRGVWVTISPWNFPLAIFTGQIAAALAAGNG
;
A
#
# COMPACT_ATOMS: atom_id res chain seq x y z
N MET A 1 23.73 -13.50 -9.81
CA MET A 1 22.91 -12.80 -8.81
C MET A 1 22.84 -13.60 -7.51
N ILE A 2 22.54 -12.98 -6.38
CA ILE A 2 22.23 -13.70 -5.14
C ILE A 2 20.88 -14.39 -5.24
N ASP A 3 20.79 -15.62 -4.76
CA ASP A 3 19.53 -16.35 -4.70
C ASP A 3 18.48 -15.64 -3.84
N ARG A 4 17.30 -15.43 -4.44
CA ARG A 4 16.11 -14.81 -3.84
C ARG A 4 14.95 -15.78 -3.67
N SER A 5 15.16 -17.09 -3.88
CA SER A 5 14.08 -18.09 -3.83
C SER A 5 13.32 -18.08 -2.50
N ALA A 6 14.05 -18.00 -1.36
CA ALA A 6 13.43 -17.91 -0.04
C ALA A 6 12.57 -16.65 0.12
N LEU A 7 13.02 -15.51 -0.40
CA LEU A 7 12.29 -14.24 -0.39
C LEU A 7 11.02 -14.34 -1.23
N ARG A 8 11.10 -14.88 -2.44
CA ARG A 8 9.95 -15.07 -3.34
C ARG A 8 8.89 -15.97 -2.73
N ALA A 9 9.29 -17.08 -2.11
CA ALA A 9 8.39 -17.99 -1.43
C ALA A 9 7.60 -17.35 -0.26
N GLN A 10 8.09 -16.24 0.31
CA GLN A 10 7.39 -15.52 1.38
C GLN A 10 6.54 -14.36 0.88
N TYR A 11 6.41 -14.10 -0.43
CA TYR A 11 5.70 -12.93 -0.93
C TYR A 11 4.25 -12.89 -0.42
N ARG A 12 3.47 -13.95 -0.64
CA ARG A 12 2.07 -14.05 -0.19
C ARG A 12 1.82 -15.30 0.66
N ALA A 13 2.83 -15.72 1.43
CA ALA A 13 2.71 -16.90 2.29
C ALA A 13 1.52 -16.79 3.25
N GLU A 14 0.91 -17.93 3.59
CA GLU A 14 -0.21 -17.99 4.52
C GLU A 14 0.19 -17.39 5.88
N GLU A 15 -0.61 -16.45 6.38
CA GLU A 15 -0.20 -15.58 7.49
C GLU A 15 -0.10 -16.30 8.84
N ASN A 16 -0.96 -17.28 9.14
CA ASN A 16 -0.93 -17.94 10.44
C ASN A 16 0.35 -18.75 10.64
N SER A 17 0.71 -19.56 9.65
CA SER A 17 1.94 -20.35 9.66
C SER A 17 3.19 -19.46 9.70
N LEU A 18 3.21 -18.37 8.93
CA LEU A 18 4.31 -17.43 8.94
C LEU A 18 4.42 -16.66 10.27
N ALA A 19 3.31 -16.20 10.84
CA ALA A 19 3.29 -15.50 12.12
C ALA A 19 3.83 -16.39 13.26
N SER A 20 3.49 -17.69 13.26
CA SER A 20 4.06 -18.66 14.20
C SER A 20 5.58 -18.79 14.07
N ARG A 21 6.10 -18.81 12.84
CA ARG A 21 7.56 -18.78 12.61
C ARG A 21 8.19 -17.47 13.10
N ARG A 22 7.52 -16.32 12.90
CA ARG A 22 8.02 -15.02 13.40
C ARG A 22 8.03 -14.95 14.93
N ILE A 23 7.06 -15.57 15.61
CA ILE A 23 7.06 -15.72 17.08
C ILE A 23 8.34 -16.39 17.55
N GLU A 24 8.71 -17.53 16.96
CA GLU A 24 9.93 -18.27 17.31
C GLU A 24 11.20 -17.44 17.07
N GLN A 25 11.28 -16.77 15.92
CA GLN A 25 12.43 -15.94 15.56
C GLN A 25 12.56 -14.71 16.48
N ALA A 26 11.44 -14.08 16.85
CA ALA A 26 11.42 -12.86 17.66
C ALA A 26 11.62 -13.10 19.16
N ARG A 27 11.27 -14.29 19.69
CA ARG A 27 11.22 -14.60 21.13
C ARG A 27 12.48 -14.19 21.88
N LEU A 28 12.34 -13.33 22.88
CA LEU A 28 13.45 -12.91 23.74
C LEU A 28 13.74 -13.97 24.80
N SER A 29 14.98 -14.00 25.31
CA SER A 29 15.25 -14.74 26.55
C SER A 29 14.55 -14.07 27.73
N ASP A 30 14.25 -14.82 28.80
CA ASP A 30 13.60 -14.28 30.00
C ASP A 30 14.32 -13.06 30.58
N GLN A 31 15.66 -13.03 30.49
CA GLN A 31 16.46 -11.91 30.95
C GLN A 31 16.24 -10.67 30.06
N GLN A 32 16.34 -10.84 28.75
CA GLN A 32 16.10 -9.74 27.80
C GLN A 32 14.67 -9.21 27.88
N ALA A 33 13.68 -10.09 28.08
CA ALA A 33 12.28 -9.70 28.24
C ALA A 33 12.09 -8.82 29.50
N ARG A 34 12.70 -9.19 30.63
CA ARG A 34 12.66 -8.38 31.87
C ARG A 34 13.37 -7.04 31.70
N GLU A 35 14.54 -7.01 31.07
CA GLU A 35 15.30 -5.78 30.81
C GLU A 35 14.51 -4.84 29.88
N ALA A 36 13.95 -5.38 28.79
CA ALA A 36 13.13 -4.63 27.86
C ALA A 36 11.89 -4.05 28.55
N ALA A 37 11.17 -4.86 29.33
CA ALA A 37 9.97 -4.41 30.04
C ALA A 37 10.30 -3.30 31.06
N ALA A 38 11.40 -3.43 31.81
CA ALA A 38 11.84 -2.43 32.77
C ALA A 38 12.18 -1.10 32.08
N MET A 39 13.00 -1.13 31.03
CA MET A 39 13.38 0.06 30.27
C MET A 39 12.18 0.71 29.59
N ALA A 40 11.32 -0.08 28.93
CA ALA A 40 10.11 0.42 28.29
C ALA A 40 9.17 1.11 29.29
N THR A 41 8.98 0.50 30.48
CA THR A 41 8.15 1.08 31.55
C THR A 41 8.71 2.42 32.01
N SER A 42 10.02 2.51 32.21
CA SER A 42 10.69 3.77 32.60
C SER A 42 10.52 4.85 31.54
N LEU A 43 10.72 4.52 30.25
CA LEU A 43 10.52 5.45 29.14
C LEU A 43 9.07 5.96 29.07
N VAL A 44 8.09 5.06 29.20
CA VAL A 44 6.66 5.45 29.18
C VAL A 44 6.30 6.34 30.36
N LYS A 45 6.81 6.04 31.57
CA LYS A 45 6.58 6.87 32.76
C LYS A 45 7.17 8.27 32.58
N ALA A 46 8.41 8.37 32.13
CA ALA A 46 9.06 9.65 31.87
C ALA A 46 8.32 10.47 30.79
N MET A 47 7.92 9.83 29.70
CA MET A 47 7.14 10.50 28.64
C MET A 47 5.80 11.05 29.14
N ARG A 48 5.13 10.40 30.09
CA ARG A 48 3.85 10.88 30.66
C ARG A 48 4.00 12.07 31.59
N GLU A 49 5.17 12.26 32.19
CA GLU A 49 5.46 13.41 33.05
C GLU A 49 5.69 14.69 32.23
N HIS A 50 6.04 14.56 30.95
CA HIS A 50 6.19 15.68 30.03
C HIS A 50 4.88 16.04 29.34
N LYS A 51 4.59 17.35 29.24
CA LYS A 51 3.48 17.83 28.41
C LYS A 51 3.86 17.63 26.95
N ALA A 52 3.07 16.85 26.22
CA ALA A 52 3.26 16.66 24.79
C ALA A 52 3.41 18.02 24.09
N ALA A 53 4.43 18.12 23.25
CA ALA A 53 4.69 19.28 22.43
C ALA A 53 4.49 18.96 20.94
N GLY A 54 4.25 20.00 20.15
CA GLY A 54 4.32 19.91 18.72
C GLY A 54 3.19 19.09 18.06
N LEU A 55 3.52 18.09 17.24
CA LEU A 55 2.54 17.30 16.48
C LEU A 55 1.78 16.39 17.44
N ASP A 56 2.50 15.80 18.39
CA ASP A 56 1.93 14.92 19.41
C ASP A 56 0.89 15.67 20.24
N ALA A 57 1.16 16.93 20.60
CA ALA A 57 0.18 17.81 21.26
C ALA A 57 -1.04 18.14 20.39
N PHE A 58 -0.82 18.34 19.09
CA PHE A 58 -1.89 18.66 18.14
C PHE A 58 -2.80 17.46 17.91
N LEU A 59 -2.23 16.26 17.72
CA LEU A 59 -2.96 15.00 17.59
C LEU A 59 -3.73 14.64 18.88
N GLN A 60 -3.20 14.99 20.05
CA GLN A 60 -3.88 14.81 21.33
C GLN A 60 -4.99 15.85 21.57
N ALA A 61 -4.76 17.11 21.21
CA ALA A 61 -5.71 18.21 21.45
C ALA A 61 -6.90 18.21 20.48
N TYR A 62 -6.69 17.69 19.27
CA TYR A 62 -7.71 17.59 18.25
C TYR A 62 -7.88 16.12 17.88
N ASP A 63 -8.98 15.51 18.32
CA ASP A 63 -9.40 14.20 17.82
C ASP A 63 -9.65 14.33 16.31
N LEU A 64 -8.62 14.05 15.51
CA LEU A 64 -8.67 14.14 14.06
C LEU A 64 -9.65 13.14 13.45
N GLY A 65 -10.13 12.16 14.22
CA GLY A 65 -11.22 11.27 13.82
C GLY A 65 -12.60 11.92 13.86
N SER A 66 -12.73 13.12 14.46
CA SER A 66 -13.99 13.85 14.56
C SER A 66 -14.29 14.67 13.28
N GLU A 67 -15.58 14.90 12.99
CA GLU A 67 -16.01 15.77 11.88
C GLU A 67 -15.39 17.18 11.96
N GLU A 68 -15.22 17.72 13.17
CA GLU A 68 -14.62 19.05 13.39
C GLU A 68 -13.10 19.04 13.11
N GLY A 69 -12.39 17.96 13.45
CA GLY A 69 -10.97 17.78 13.16
C GLY A 69 -10.68 17.64 11.65
N ILE A 70 -11.52 16.88 10.93
CA ILE A 70 -11.44 16.71 9.47
C ILE A 70 -11.66 18.05 8.76
N ALA A 71 -12.64 18.83 9.20
CA ALA A 71 -12.94 20.15 8.67
C ALA A 71 -11.77 21.14 8.86
N LEU A 72 -11.16 21.13 10.05
CA LEU A 72 -10.03 21.99 10.35
C LEU A 72 -8.82 21.66 9.47
N MET A 73 -8.56 20.36 9.22
CA MET A 73 -7.45 19.90 8.39
C MET A 73 -7.66 20.21 6.90
N CYS A 74 -8.89 20.05 6.38
CA CYS A 74 -9.22 20.46 5.01
C CYS A 74 -9.08 21.97 4.81
N LEU A 75 -9.50 22.77 5.79
CA LEU A 75 -9.35 24.21 5.76
C LEU A 75 -7.86 24.62 5.82
N ALA A 76 -7.08 23.98 6.70
CA ALA A 76 -5.65 24.23 6.80
C ALA A 76 -4.91 23.84 5.50
N GLU A 77 -5.31 22.75 4.85
CA GLU A 77 -4.79 22.33 3.55
C GLU A 77 -5.06 23.35 2.45
N ALA A 78 -6.31 23.81 2.33
CA ALA A 78 -6.71 24.79 1.34
C ALA A 78 -5.94 26.12 1.52
N LEU A 79 -5.72 26.55 2.77
CA LEU A 79 -4.98 27.76 3.09
C LEU A 79 -3.47 27.62 2.84
N LEU A 80 -2.89 26.42 3.01
CA LEU A 80 -1.47 26.16 2.71
C LEU A 80 -1.13 26.25 1.21
N ARG A 81 -2.13 26.20 0.32
CA ARG A 81 -1.96 26.38 -1.13
C ARG A 81 -1.83 27.84 -1.55
N ILE A 82 -2.15 28.78 -0.65
CA ILE A 82 -2.12 30.21 -0.92
C ILE A 82 -0.72 30.74 -0.54
N PRO A 83 0.03 31.30 -1.49
CA PRO A 83 1.44 31.63 -1.28
C PRO A 83 1.66 32.89 -0.43
N ASP A 84 0.67 33.77 -0.33
CA ASP A 84 0.78 35.06 0.37
C ASP A 84 -0.13 35.15 1.60
N ALA A 85 0.42 35.71 2.67
CA ALA A 85 -0.24 35.81 3.97
C ALA A 85 -1.45 36.76 3.95
N GLU A 86 -1.45 37.76 3.06
CA GLU A 86 -2.52 38.74 2.92
C GLU A 86 -3.78 38.09 2.31
N THR A 87 -3.64 37.29 1.26
CA THR A 87 -4.75 36.52 0.67
C THR A 87 -5.25 35.43 1.60
N ILE A 88 -4.39 34.83 2.43
CA ILE A 88 -4.82 33.92 3.51
C ILE A 88 -5.71 34.66 4.51
N ASP A 89 -5.26 35.82 4.99
CA ASP A 89 -6.00 36.63 5.97
C ASP A 89 -7.32 37.18 5.38
N ASP A 90 -7.30 37.60 4.12
CA ASP A 90 -8.48 38.06 3.39
C ASP A 90 -9.46 36.92 3.11
N LEU A 91 -8.99 35.70 2.82
CA LEU A 91 -9.86 34.54 2.63
C LEU A 91 -10.48 34.09 3.96
N ILE A 92 -9.69 34.05 5.04
CA ILE A 92 -10.19 33.75 6.39
C ILE A 92 -11.25 34.78 6.77
N HIS A 93 -11.01 36.06 6.50
CA HIS A 93 -11.97 37.13 6.75
C HIS A 93 -13.22 37.00 5.85
N ASP A 94 -13.08 37.02 4.51
CA ASP A 94 -14.20 37.04 3.55
C ASP A 94 -15.04 35.74 3.57
N LYS A 95 -14.46 34.58 3.90
CA LYS A 95 -15.18 33.30 3.92
C LYS A 95 -15.81 32.96 5.28
N LEU A 96 -15.26 33.43 6.40
CA LEU A 96 -15.82 33.17 7.73
C LEU A 96 -16.74 34.29 8.24
N SER A 97 -16.65 35.50 7.70
CA SER A 97 -17.30 36.68 8.31
C SER A 97 -18.72 36.99 7.85
N LYS A 98 -19.42 36.17 7.04
CA LYS A 98 -20.87 36.36 6.72
C LYS A 98 -21.51 35.18 5.96
N ARG A 99 -22.85 35.09 6.07
CA ARG A 99 -23.85 34.16 5.49
C ARG A 99 -23.81 33.87 3.96
N GLY A 100 -22.66 33.93 3.29
CA GLY A 100 -22.51 33.73 1.84
C GLY A 100 -21.78 32.44 1.44
N TRP A 101 -21.61 31.51 2.38
CA TRP A 101 -20.79 30.33 2.13
C TRP A 101 -21.39 29.37 1.10
N ALA A 102 -22.73 29.30 1.02
CA ALA A 102 -23.45 28.56 -0.03
C ALA A 102 -23.44 29.27 -1.40
N GLU A 103 -23.51 30.61 -1.44
CA GLU A 103 -23.65 31.38 -2.70
C GLU A 103 -22.37 31.48 -3.53
N LYS A 104 -21.19 31.49 -2.89
CA LYS A 104 -19.89 31.52 -3.60
C LYS A 104 -19.33 30.13 -3.94
N MET A 105 -19.97 29.02 -3.53
CA MET A 105 -19.53 27.65 -3.87
C MET A 105 -19.96 27.20 -5.28
N GLY A 106 -21.00 27.79 -5.86
CA GLY A 106 -21.50 27.42 -7.19
C GLY A 106 -20.63 27.85 -8.39
N GLN A 107 -19.61 28.69 -8.17
CA GLN A 107 -18.85 29.32 -9.27
C GLN A 107 -17.36 28.91 -9.36
N SER A 108 -16.81 28.17 -8.39
CA SER A 108 -15.43 27.68 -8.45
C SER A 108 -15.39 26.15 -8.37
N ARG A 109 -15.07 25.50 -9.49
CA ARG A 109 -14.64 24.10 -9.47
C ARG A 109 -13.31 24.03 -8.72
N SER A 110 -13.22 23.22 -7.67
CA SER A 110 -11.98 22.71 -7.04
C SER A 110 -11.34 23.48 -5.86
N THR A 111 -12.01 23.55 -4.71
CA THR A 111 -11.35 23.83 -3.40
C THR A 111 -11.52 22.71 -2.37
N PHE A 112 -12.49 21.80 -2.52
CA PHE A 112 -12.74 20.67 -1.61
C PHE A 112 -12.48 19.28 -2.24
N VAL A 113 -11.71 19.20 -3.33
CA VAL A 113 -11.43 17.92 -4.04
C VAL A 113 -10.79 16.87 -3.10
N ASN A 114 -10.12 17.29 -2.03
CA ASN A 114 -9.52 16.40 -1.03
C ASN A 114 -10.38 16.18 0.22
N ALA A 115 -11.59 16.75 0.31
CA ALA A 115 -12.48 16.49 1.44
C ALA A 115 -12.89 14.99 1.49
N ALA A 116 -13.17 14.40 0.32
CA ALA A 116 -13.39 12.97 0.20
C ALA A 116 -12.16 12.16 0.62
N THR A 117 -10.95 12.65 0.31
CA THR A 117 -9.68 12.06 0.77
C THR A 117 -9.64 12.06 2.30
N PHE A 118 -9.78 13.19 2.98
CA PHE A 118 -9.75 13.21 4.46
C PHE A 118 -10.91 12.46 5.14
N SER A 119 -12.13 12.49 4.58
CA SER A 119 -13.26 11.69 5.09
C SER A 119 -13.06 10.19 4.94
N LEU A 120 -12.45 9.72 3.84
CA LEU A 120 -12.12 8.29 3.64
C LEU A 120 -10.93 7.82 4.51
N LEU A 121 -10.01 8.73 4.87
CA LEU A 121 -8.78 8.41 5.59
C LEU A 121 -8.97 8.23 7.10
N LEU A 122 -10.05 8.76 7.69
CA LEU A 122 -10.11 8.92 9.16
C LEU A 122 -11.19 8.13 9.90
N THR A 123 -12.15 7.43 9.26
CA THR A 123 -12.99 6.43 9.98
C THR A 123 -13.83 5.53 9.07
N GLY A 124 -13.78 4.21 9.32
CA GLY A 124 -14.80 3.23 8.92
C GLY A 124 -16.11 3.33 9.71
N LYS A 125 -16.57 4.56 10.02
CA LYS A 125 -17.78 4.83 10.80
C LYS A 125 -18.59 6.06 10.34
N VAL A 126 -18.40 6.50 9.09
CA VAL A 126 -19.31 7.47 8.45
C VAL A 126 -19.69 6.97 7.06
N LEU A 127 -20.47 5.89 7.02
CA LEU A 127 -21.29 5.56 5.86
C LEU A 127 -22.64 5.07 6.41
N ASP A 128 -23.38 6.00 6.99
CA ASP A 128 -24.82 5.98 6.86
C ASP A 128 -25.27 7.39 6.47
N GLU A 129 -26.10 7.41 5.43
CA GLU A 129 -26.84 8.53 4.84
C GLU A 129 -26.17 9.32 3.70
N ALA A 130 -26.94 9.35 2.59
CA ALA A 130 -26.66 9.90 1.29
C ALA A 130 -26.66 11.45 1.26
N ASN A 131 -25.74 12.08 1.99
CA ASN A 131 -25.48 13.51 1.85
C ASN A 131 -24.08 13.76 1.29
N ASP A 132 -23.98 14.78 0.43
CA ASP A 132 -22.74 15.23 -0.18
C ASP A 132 -21.71 15.55 0.94
N PRO A 133 -20.52 14.90 0.99
CA PRO A 133 -19.51 15.15 2.01
C PRO A 133 -19.16 16.64 2.16
N ALA A 134 -19.32 17.42 1.09
CA ALA A 134 -19.12 18.87 1.10
C ALA A 134 -20.18 19.64 1.93
N GLU A 135 -21.43 19.18 1.97
CA GLU A 135 -22.50 19.81 2.78
C GLU A 135 -22.36 19.50 4.28
N GLY A 136 -21.96 18.27 4.63
CA GLY A 136 -21.70 17.87 6.02
C GLY A 136 -20.54 18.64 6.64
N LEU A 137 -19.42 18.74 5.89
CA LEU A 137 -18.26 19.56 6.25
C LEU A 137 -18.65 21.03 6.42
N SER A 138 -19.57 21.48 5.58
CA SER A 138 -20.05 22.83 5.62
C SER A 138 -20.77 23.14 6.95
N ASN A 139 -21.75 22.31 7.26
CA ASN A 139 -22.51 22.51 8.49
C ASN A 139 -21.63 22.39 9.75
N ALA A 140 -20.59 21.55 9.74
CA ALA A 140 -19.62 21.44 10.84
C ALA A 140 -18.81 22.74 11.06
N ILE A 141 -18.24 23.33 10.00
CA ILE A 141 -17.50 24.61 10.10
C ILE A 141 -18.43 25.74 10.56
N GLY A 142 -19.66 25.79 10.02
CA GLY A 142 -20.66 26.78 10.42
C GLY A 142 -21.03 26.70 11.91
N ARG A 143 -21.19 25.48 12.45
CA ARG A 143 -21.45 25.25 13.88
C ARG A 143 -20.26 25.65 14.75
N ALA A 144 -19.03 25.33 14.34
CA ALA A 144 -17.82 25.73 15.05
C ALA A 144 -17.67 27.26 15.10
N VAL A 145 -17.91 27.95 13.98
CA VAL A 145 -17.89 29.43 13.90
C VAL A 145 -18.95 30.05 14.80
N GLY A 146 -20.17 29.51 14.80
CA GLY A 146 -21.25 29.97 15.67
C GLY A 146 -20.98 29.78 17.16
N ARG A 147 -20.24 28.72 17.55
CA ARG A 147 -19.94 28.38 18.95
C ARG A 147 -18.71 29.11 19.51
N LEU A 148 -17.65 29.24 18.71
CA LEU A 148 -16.33 29.68 19.18
C LEU A 148 -15.96 31.11 18.75
N GLY A 149 -16.62 31.65 17.72
CA GLY A 149 -16.35 32.97 17.16
C GLY A 149 -15.16 33.00 16.19
N GLU A 150 -15.22 33.89 15.19
CA GLU A 150 -14.22 34.05 14.13
C GLU A 150 -12.78 34.24 14.65
N PRO A 151 -12.50 35.06 15.68
CA PRO A 151 -11.12 35.27 16.15
C PRO A 151 -10.46 34.00 16.71
N VAL A 152 -11.26 33.11 17.31
CA VAL A 152 -10.77 31.85 17.89
C VAL A 152 -10.43 30.86 16.78
N ILE A 153 -11.26 30.76 15.74
CA ILE A 153 -11.00 29.90 14.57
C ILE A 153 -9.81 30.41 13.77
N ARG A 154 -9.71 31.73 13.55
CA ARG A 154 -8.53 32.34 12.92
C ARG A 154 -7.25 31.98 13.67
N THR A 155 -7.28 32.10 15.00
CA THR A 155 -6.14 31.75 15.86
C THR A 155 -5.84 30.25 15.76
N ALA A 156 -6.85 29.38 15.83
CA ALA A 156 -6.70 27.93 15.73
C ALA A 156 -6.15 27.48 14.37
N VAL A 157 -6.66 28.02 13.27
CA VAL A 157 -6.21 27.72 11.90
C VAL A 157 -4.81 28.27 11.65
N GLY A 158 -4.52 29.50 12.06
CA GLY A 158 -3.18 30.07 11.96
C GLY A 158 -2.15 29.32 12.80
N GLN A 159 -2.57 28.78 13.95
CA GLN A 159 -1.75 27.91 14.79
C GLN A 159 -1.58 26.53 14.14
N ALA A 160 -2.63 25.93 13.58
CA ALA A 160 -2.58 24.69 12.81
C ALA A 160 -1.65 24.82 11.60
N MET A 161 -1.72 25.89 10.81
CA MET A 161 -0.82 26.13 9.68
C MET A 161 0.64 26.29 10.11
N LYS A 162 0.91 26.99 11.22
CA LYS A 162 2.28 27.11 11.77
C LYS A 162 2.81 25.77 12.28
N ILE A 163 1.94 24.95 12.89
CA ILE A 163 2.24 23.59 13.34
C ILE A 163 2.53 22.71 12.13
N LEU A 164 1.62 22.65 11.15
CA LEU A 164 1.73 21.85 9.93
C LEU A 164 2.97 22.22 9.11
N GLY A 165 3.21 23.52 8.87
CA GLY A 165 4.36 24.00 8.10
C GLY A 165 5.71 23.80 8.81
N ARG A 166 5.78 23.88 10.15
CA ARG A 166 7.04 23.68 10.88
C ARG A 166 7.34 22.22 11.21
N GLN A 167 6.34 21.37 11.31
CA GLN A 167 6.51 19.99 11.79
C GLN A 167 6.60 18.97 10.67
N PHE A 168 5.93 19.20 9.54
CA PHE A 168 5.99 18.26 8.42
C PHE A 168 7.06 18.62 7.38
N VAL A 169 7.46 19.90 7.30
CA VAL A 169 8.61 20.33 6.49
C VAL A 169 9.75 20.77 7.41
N PHE A 170 10.87 20.09 7.28
CA PHE A 170 12.09 20.49 7.98
C PHE A 170 12.71 21.74 7.33
N GLY A 171 12.74 21.79 6.00
CA GLY A 171 13.12 23.00 5.26
C GLY A 171 12.56 22.97 3.84
N ARG A 172 12.37 24.13 3.21
CA ARG A 172 11.87 24.20 1.82
C ARG A 172 12.96 23.86 0.81
N THR A 173 14.21 24.02 1.23
CA THR A 173 15.41 23.70 0.46
C THR A 173 16.41 22.99 1.36
N ILE A 174 17.34 22.25 0.76
CA ILE A 174 18.41 21.58 1.51
C ILE A 174 19.27 22.55 2.32
N GLY A 175 19.47 23.78 1.82
CA GLY A 175 20.21 24.82 2.54
C GLY A 175 19.51 25.29 3.81
N GLU A 176 18.18 25.48 3.75
CA GLU A 176 17.38 25.78 4.93
C GLU A 176 17.39 24.63 5.93
N ALA A 177 17.24 23.40 5.44
CA ALA A 177 17.25 22.19 6.24
C ALA A 177 18.56 22.04 7.03
N ILE A 178 19.70 22.12 6.36
CA ILE A 178 21.02 22.02 7.01
C ILE A 178 21.21 23.11 8.07
N LYS A 179 20.82 24.37 7.76
CA LYS A 179 20.91 25.47 8.73
C LYS A 179 20.04 25.18 9.97
N ARG A 180 18.82 24.67 9.77
CA ARG A 180 17.89 24.32 10.84
C ARG A 180 18.37 23.14 11.69
N GLY A 181 19.11 22.19 11.11
CA GLY A 181 19.67 21.04 11.81
C GLY A 181 20.92 21.32 12.64
N GLN A 182 21.54 22.50 12.53
CA GLN A 182 22.76 22.84 13.29
C GLN A 182 22.63 22.68 14.82
N PRO A 183 21.53 23.10 15.49
CA PRO A 183 21.37 22.91 16.93
C PRO A 183 21.33 21.44 17.35
N SER A 184 20.63 20.58 16.60
CA SER A 184 20.56 19.13 16.87
C SER A 184 21.92 18.47 16.68
N ARG A 185 22.67 18.87 15.64
CA ARG A 185 24.04 18.39 15.41
C ARG A 185 25.01 18.70 16.54
N LYS A 186 24.87 19.87 17.19
CA LYS A 186 25.66 20.21 18.39
C LYS A 186 25.37 19.28 19.57
N LYS A 187 24.23 18.59 19.59
CA LYS A 187 23.85 17.58 20.58
C LYS A 187 24.18 16.15 20.13
N GLY A 188 24.91 15.96 19.02
CA GLY A 188 25.24 14.65 18.47
C GLY A 188 24.10 13.97 17.69
N ILE A 189 23.04 14.71 17.34
CA ILE A 189 21.91 14.19 16.56
C ILE A 189 22.12 14.53 15.08
N THR A 190 22.10 13.53 14.22
CA THR A 190 22.30 13.65 12.77
C THR A 190 20.96 13.66 12.02
N HIS A 191 20.97 13.93 10.71
CA HIS A 191 19.78 13.90 9.86
C HIS A 191 19.95 12.94 8.67
N SER A 192 18.82 12.48 8.12
CA SER A 192 18.72 11.91 6.79
C SER A 192 17.68 12.72 6.03
N PHE A 193 18.09 13.48 5.02
CA PHE A 193 17.18 14.35 4.29
C PHE A 193 16.36 13.56 3.27
N ASP A 194 15.04 13.68 3.36
CA ASP A 194 14.08 13.13 2.40
C ASP A 194 13.62 14.26 1.48
N MET A 195 14.04 14.23 0.22
CA MET A 195 13.81 15.33 -0.72
C MET A 195 12.37 15.41 -1.25
N LEU A 196 11.41 14.71 -0.63
CA LEU A 196 9.96 14.65 -0.94
C LEU A 196 9.59 14.29 -2.39
N GLY A 197 10.57 14.00 -3.24
CA GLY A 197 10.36 13.48 -4.58
C GLY A 197 9.98 12.00 -4.55
N GLU A 198 8.86 11.66 -5.17
CA GLU A 198 8.37 10.29 -5.36
C GLU A 198 7.48 10.24 -6.61
N ALA A 199 7.30 9.03 -7.15
CA ALA A 199 6.36 8.76 -8.25
C ALA A 199 6.46 9.77 -9.40
N ALA A 200 7.62 9.83 -10.06
CA ALA A 200 7.77 10.61 -11.28
C ALA A 200 6.68 10.20 -12.28
N MET A 201 5.94 11.16 -12.83
CA MET A 201 4.89 10.88 -13.82
C MET A 201 5.42 11.07 -15.24
N THR A 202 6.52 11.81 -15.39
CA THR A 202 7.18 12.12 -16.66
C THR A 202 8.69 12.02 -16.54
N TYR A 203 9.39 11.91 -17.67
CA TYR A 203 10.86 11.99 -17.71
C TYR A 203 11.40 13.32 -17.16
N ALA A 204 10.69 14.44 -17.40
CA ALA A 204 11.06 15.74 -16.85
C ALA A 204 10.90 15.81 -15.31
N ASP A 205 9.94 15.07 -14.74
CA ASP A 205 9.85 14.92 -13.28
C ASP A 205 11.05 14.15 -12.75
N ALA A 206 11.41 13.04 -13.40
CA ALA A 206 12.55 12.22 -13.02
C ALA A 206 13.88 13.00 -13.04
N GLU A 207 14.12 13.78 -14.11
CA GLU A 207 15.29 14.66 -14.22
C GLU A 207 15.30 15.74 -13.13
N ARG A 208 14.14 16.36 -12.85
CA ARG A 208 14.01 17.37 -11.79
C ARG A 208 14.37 16.79 -10.41
N TYR A 209 13.89 15.58 -10.10
CA TYR A 209 14.20 14.89 -8.84
C TYR A 209 15.66 14.46 -8.77
N ALA A 210 16.23 13.91 -9.85
CA ALA A 210 17.64 13.57 -9.94
C ALA A 210 18.53 14.78 -9.59
N HIS A 211 18.26 15.94 -10.19
CA HIS A 211 19.00 17.17 -9.87
C HIS A 211 18.74 17.68 -8.45
N ALA A 212 17.58 17.42 -7.86
CA ALA A 212 17.31 17.77 -6.47
C ALA A 212 18.17 16.93 -5.51
N TYR A 213 18.29 15.62 -5.77
CA TYR A 213 19.20 14.74 -5.03
C TYR A 213 20.66 15.14 -5.22
N GLU A 214 21.07 15.39 -6.45
CA GLU A 214 22.44 15.81 -6.77
C GLU A 214 22.84 17.08 -6.01
N ARG A 215 22.02 18.13 -6.07
CA ARG A 215 22.26 19.39 -5.33
C ARG A 215 22.28 19.18 -3.82
N ALA A 216 21.48 18.23 -3.31
CA ALA A 216 21.46 17.92 -1.89
C ALA A 216 22.76 17.23 -1.46
N ILE A 217 23.24 16.25 -2.23
CA ILE A 217 24.52 15.58 -1.98
C ILE A 217 25.70 16.57 -2.10
N ASP A 218 25.73 17.41 -3.14
CA ASP A 218 26.76 18.44 -3.31
C ASP A 218 26.81 19.40 -2.11
N ARG A 219 25.65 19.67 -1.49
CA ARG A 219 25.57 20.51 -0.30
C ARG A 219 26.04 19.77 0.95
N LEU A 220 25.65 18.50 1.12
CA LEU A 220 26.09 17.65 2.23
C LEU A 220 27.60 17.44 2.21
N ALA A 221 28.19 17.25 1.03
CA ALA A 221 29.62 17.09 0.85
C ALA A 221 30.45 18.27 1.39
N LYS A 222 29.90 19.50 1.36
CA LYS A 222 30.55 20.69 1.93
C LYS A 222 30.53 20.73 3.46
N GLU A 223 29.70 19.91 4.08
CA GLU A 223 29.53 19.81 5.54
C GLU A 223 30.21 18.54 6.11
N ALA A 224 30.78 17.68 5.25
CA ALA A 224 31.48 16.46 5.61
C ALA A 224 32.69 16.76 6.52
N ARG A 225 32.99 15.83 7.44
CA ARG A 225 33.94 16.01 8.55
C ARG A 225 35.01 14.91 8.61
N GLY A 226 35.55 14.50 7.46
CA GLY A 226 36.62 13.51 7.36
C GLY A 226 36.12 12.07 7.27
N ASP A 227 36.96 11.11 7.67
CA ASP A 227 36.85 9.69 7.32
C ASP A 227 35.76 8.88 8.07
N ASP A 228 34.94 9.54 8.91
CA ASP A 228 33.79 8.93 9.62
C ASP A 228 32.51 9.77 9.47
N SER A 229 32.42 10.52 8.38
CA SER A 229 31.33 11.46 8.11
C SER A 229 29.98 10.77 7.99
N PHE A 230 29.92 9.48 7.64
CA PHE A 230 28.65 8.79 7.53
C PHE A 230 27.99 8.53 8.89
N HIS A 231 28.77 8.19 9.93
CA HIS A 231 28.26 7.96 11.28
C HIS A 231 27.88 9.27 11.98
N VAL A 232 28.72 10.31 11.87
CA VAL A 232 28.54 11.57 12.62
C VAL A 232 27.96 12.72 11.80
N GLY A 233 27.82 12.56 10.48
CA GLY A 233 27.30 13.56 9.55
C GLY A 233 25.86 13.29 9.10
N ASP A 234 25.28 14.28 8.42
CA ASP A 234 23.96 14.15 7.81
C ASP A 234 24.03 13.31 6.53
N GLY A 235 22.96 12.61 6.20
CA GLY A 235 22.83 11.82 4.98
C GLY A 235 21.57 12.16 4.18
N ILE A 236 21.25 11.32 3.20
CA ILE A 236 20.12 11.48 2.29
C ILE A 236 19.35 10.18 2.10
N SER A 237 18.04 10.30 1.87
CA SER A 237 17.17 9.20 1.47
C SER A 237 16.68 9.43 0.03
N VAL A 238 16.76 8.39 -0.81
CA VAL A 238 16.40 8.44 -2.23
C VAL A 238 15.29 7.43 -2.51
N LYS A 239 14.27 7.83 -3.27
CA LYS A 239 13.20 6.94 -3.74
C LYS A 239 13.43 6.61 -5.21
N LEU A 240 13.33 5.34 -5.59
CA LEU A 240 13.62 4.91 -6.96
C LEU A 240 12.49 5.33 -7.91
N SER A 241 11.25 5.39 -7.42
CA SER A 241 10.12 5.92 -8.21
C SER A 241 10.27 7.38 -8.61
N ALA A 242 11.11 8.15 -7.89
CA ALA A 242 11.41 9.53 -8.27
C ALA A 242 12.39 9.61 -9.45
N LEU A 243 13.10 8.53 -9.79
CA LEU A 243 14.15 8.53 -10.81
C LEU A 243 13.69 7.95 -12.15
N HIS A 244 12.48 7.40 -12.24
CA HIS A 244 11.93 6.91 -13.51
C HIS A 244 10.40 6.89 -13.53
N PRO A 245 9.76 7.36 -14.61
CA PRO A 245 8.29 7.42 -14.67
C PRO A 245 7.60 6.06 -14.78
N ARG A 246 8.35 5.03 -15.21
CA ARG A 246 7.87 3.64 -15.33
C ARG A 246 8.65 2.70 -14.40
N TYR A 247 8.85 3.11 -13.15
CA TYR A 247 9.44 2.25 -12.12
C TYR A 247 8.42 1.19 -11.66
N GLU A 248 8.26 0.15 -12.47
CA GLU A 248 7.31 -0.94 -12.29
C GLU A 248 7.83 -2.22 -12.94
N TRP A 249 7.35 -3.38 -12.48
CA TRP A 249 7.84 -4.70 -12.92
C TRP A 249 7.69 -4.93 -14.44
N SER A 250 6.67 -4.35 -15.07
CA SER A 250 6.38 -4.54 -16.50
C SER A 250 7.37 -3.81 -17.41
N HIS A 251 8.08 -2.80 -16.88
CA HIS A 251 9.09 -2.01 -17.56
C HIS A 251 10.44 -2.12 -16.85
N ALA A 252 10.69 -3.25 -16.16
CA ALA A 252 11.87 -3.44 -15.30
C ALA A 252 13.19 -3.13 -16.00
N ASP A 253 13.37 -3.57 -17.25
CA ASP A 253 14.62 -3.34 -17.99
C ASP A 253 14.80 -1.87 -18.40
N GLU A 254 13.74 -1.20 -18.87
CA GLU A 254 13.74 0.23 -19.17
C GLU A 254 14.01 1.06 -17.91
N ALA A 255 13.32 0.72 -16.81
CA ALA A 255 13.49 1.38 -15.53
C ALA A 255 14.92 1.23 -14.99
N LYS A 256 15.50 0.02 -15.04
CA LYS A 256 16.90 -0.20 -14.65
C LYS A 256 17.86 0.61 -15.51
N ALA A 257 17.66 0.60 -16.83
CA ALA A 257 18.51 1.34 -17.77
C ALA A 257 18.46 2.86 -17.53
N GLY A 258 17.32 3.41 -17.12
CA GLY A 258 17.18 4.82 -16.76
C GLY A 258 17.69 5.16 -15.35
N ILE A 259 17.44 4.31 -14.36
CA ILE A 259 17.75 4.59 -12.94
C ILE A 259 19.23 4.37 -12.63
N LEU A 260 19.83 3.28 -13.11
CA LEU A 260 21.19 2.90 -12.70
C LEU A 260 22.24 3.98 -12.99
N PRO A 261 22.28 4.62 -14.18
CA PRO A 261 23.27 5.67 -14.44
C PRO A 261 23.13 6.86 -13.49
N VAL A 262 21.89 7.29 -13.23
CA VAL A 262 21.60 8.41 -12.32
C VAL A 262 22.01 8.05 -10.89
N LEU A 263 21.59 6.87 -10.42
CA LEU A 263 21.89 6.43 -9.05
C LEU A 263 23.39 6.20 -8.84
N THR A 264 24.09 5.64 -9.82
CA THR A 264 25.55 5.44 -9.77
C THR A 264 26.26 6.78 -9.59
N GLU A 265 25.84 7.83 -10.30
CA GLU A 265 26.41 9.16 -10.14
C GLU A 265 26.13 9.77 -8.75
N LEU A 266 24.91 9.60 -8.22
CA LEU A 266 24.58 10.03 -6.86
C LEU A 266 25.43 9.28 -5.82
N CYS A 267 25.58 7.96 -5.96
CA CYS A 267 26.41 7.12 -5.09
C CYS A 267 27.89 7.51 -5.19
N ARG A 268 28.41 7.81 -6.39
CA ARG A 268 29.79 8.25 -6.58
C ARG A 268 30.08 9.55 -5.86
N LYS A 269 29.16 10.52 -5.93
CA LYS A 269 29.25 11.78 -5.19
C LYS A 269 29.16 11.57 -3.67
N ALA A 270 28.24 10.70 -3.23
CA ALA A 270 28.07 10.38 -1.82
C ALA A 270 29.32 9.67 -1.26
N SER A 271 29.85 8.70 -1.98
CA SER A 271 31.08 7.97 -1.66
C SER A 271 32.27 8.91 -1.53
N ALA A 272 32.50 9.78 -2.51
CA ALA A 272 33.61 10.73 -2.50
C ALA A 272 33.60 11.70 -1.30
N ALA A 273 32.44 11.91 -0.69
CA ALA A 273 32.24 12.80 0.45
C ALA A 273 31.96 12.06 1.77
N ASP A 274 32.02 10.72 1.77
CA ASP A 274 31.61 9.84 2.87
C ASP A 274 30.22 10.22 3.46
N VAL A 275 29.26 10.47 2.56
CA VAL A 275 27.87 10.78 2.91
C VAL A 275 27.06 9.50 2.89
N HIS A 276 26.26 9.29 3.94
CA HIS A 276 25.29 8.20 3.98
C HIS A 276 24.15 8.44 2.96
N LEU A 277 23.85 7.44 2.13
CA LEU A 277 22.76 7.41 1.15
C LEU A 277 21.96 6.12 1.31
N THR A 278 20.69 6.25 1.72
CA THR A 278 19.76 5.11 1.81
C THR A 278 18.74 5.13 0.68
N ILE A 279 18.56 3.98 0.02
CA ILE A 279 17.41 3.73 -0.86
C ILE A 279 16.18 3.43 -0.01
N ASP A 280 15.15 4.27 -0.09
CA ASP A 280 13.87 4.06 0.59
C ASP A 280 13.10 2.88 -0.01
N ALA A 281 12.34 2.19 0.84
CA ALA A 281 11.48 1.09 0.44
C ALA A 281 10.06 1.59 0.16
N GLU A 282 9.49 1.15 -0.96
CA GLU A 282 8.21 1.60 -1.51
C GLU A 282 7.17 0.46 -1.44
N GLU A 283 6.28 0.32 -2.43
CA GLU A 283 5.29 -0.73 -2.51
C GLU A 283 5.90 -2.13 -2.68
N ALA A 284 5.16 -3.18 -2.31
CA ALA A 284 5.67 -4.54 -2.26
C ALA A 284 6.02 -5.12 -3.64
N ASP A 285 5.33 -4.72 -4.70
CA ASP A 285 5.59 -5.14 -6.09
C ASP A 285 6.90 -4.56 -6.68
N ARG A 286 7.42 -3.49 -6.06
CA ARG A 286 8.69 -2.86 -6.43
C ARG A 286 9.89 -3.46 -5.73
N LEU A 287 9.70 -4.33 -4.73
CA LEU A 287 10.82 -4.89 -3.95
C LEU A 287 11.81 -5.64 -4.83
N GLU A 288 11.37 -6.54 -5.71
CA GLU A 288 12.31 -7.31 -6.54
C GLU A 288 13.15 -6.43 -7.48
N LEU A 289 12.51 -5.42 -8.08
CA LEU A 289 13.18 -4.47 -8.95
C LEU A 289 14.18 -3.58 -8.18
N SER A 290 13.84 -3.18 -6.95
CA SER A 290 14.76 -2.42 -6.10
C SER A 290 15.99 -3.26 -5.72
N LEU A 291 15.81 -4.54 -5.42
CA LEU A 291 16.91 -5.44 -5.09
C LEU A 291 17.85 -5.67 -6.29
N ASP A 292 17.35 -5.71 -7.51
CA ASP A 292 18.19 -5.75 -8.73
C ASP A 292 19.06 -4.50 -8.86
N ILE A 293 18.49 -3.33 -8.61
CA ILE A 293 19.20 -2.05 -8.67
C ILE A 293 20.24 -1.96 -7.55
N ILE A 294 19.88 -2.36 -6.33
CA ILE A 294 20.79 -2.38 -5.17
C ILE A 294 21.94 -3.37 -5.38
N GLU A 295 21.68 -4.57 -5.91
CA GLU A 295 22.72 -5.56 -6.21
C GLU A 295 23.68 -5.06 -7.29
N ALA A 296 23.18 -4.35 -8.31
CA ALA A 296 24.02 -3.74 -9.33
C ALA A 296 24.95 -2.64 -8.75
N ILE A 297 24.42 -1.73 -7.92
CA ILE A 297 25.21 -0.69 -7.25
C ILE A 297 26.25 -1.32 -6.31
N ALA A 298 25.85 -2.29 -5.48
CA ALA A 298 26.75 -2.95 -4.54
C ALA A 298 27.91 -3.73 -5.23
N SER A 299 27.69 -4.14 -6.49
CA SER A 299 28.67 -4.88 -7.29
C SER A 299 29.62 -3.97 -8.09
N ASP A 300 29.40 -2.65 -8.08
CA ASP A 300 30.30 -1.69 -8.73
C ASP A 300 31.45 -1.31 -7.79
N ASP A 301 32.61 -1.93 -8.00
CA ASP A 301 33.78 -1.71 -7.14
C ASP A 301 34.27 -0.26 -7.10
N SER A 302 34.04 0.51 -8.18
CA SER A 302 34.50 1.89 -8.30
C SER A 302 33.83 2.84 -7.30
N LEU A 303 32.63 2.49 -6.83
CA LEU A 303 31.87 3.28 -5.85
C LEU A 303 32.41 3.15 -4.42
N PHE A 304 33.30 2.20 -4.18
CA PHE A 304 33.71 1.81 -2.83
C PHE A 304 35.23 1.64 -2.70
N GLU A 305 36.03 2.14 -3.65
CA GLU A 305 37.50 2.07 -3.63
C GLU A 305 38.11 2.74 -2.39
N ASN A 306 37.41 3.73 -1.84
CA ASN A 306 37.76 4.45 -0.61
C ASN A 306 37.23 3.77 0.67
N GLY A 307 36.62 2.60 0.58
CA GLY A 307 36.05 1.89 1.73
C GLY A 307 34.71 2.46 2.24
N TRP A 308 33.98 3.21 1.42
CA TRP A 308 32.70 3.82 1.79
C TRP A 308 31.68 2.82 2.38
N GLU A 309 31.24 3.04 3.62
CA GLU A 309 30.20 2.23 4.29
C GLU A 309 28.82 2.91 4.31
N GLY A 310 28.69 4.08 3.65
CA GLY A 310 27.48 4.91 3.70
C GLY A 310 26.35 4.48 2.77
N PHE A 311 26.55 3.48 1.88
CA PHE A 311 25.49 2.97 1.03
C PHE A 311 24.51 2.10 1.82
N GLY A 312 23.22 2.31 1.61
CA GLY A 312 22.20 1.66 2.40
C GLY A 312 20.87 1.43 1.71
N MET A 313 20.01 0.68 2.41
CA MET A 313 18.64 0.39 1.99
C MET A 313 17.70 0.36 3.19
N ALA A 314 16.44 0.72 2.94
CA ALA A 314 15.35 0.52 3.90
C ALA A 314 14.72 -0.87 3.71
N ILE A 315 14.29 -1.49 4.80
CA ILE A 315 13.63 -2.79 4.85
C ILE A 315 12.36 -2.66 5.67
N GLN A 316 11.23 -3.15 5.14
CA GLN A 316 9.91 -3.01 5.76
C GLN A 316 9.51 -4.30 6.47
N ALA A 317 9.50 -4.29 7.80
CA ALA A 317 9.19 -5.45 8.63
C ALA A 317 7.72 -5.91 8.55
N TYR A 318 6.81 -5.06 8.09
CA TYR A 318 5.40 -5.43 7.88
C TYR A 318 5.19 -6.38 6.69
N GLN A 319 6.16 -6.52 5.78
CA GLN A 319 6.08 -7.44 4.67
C GLN A 319 6.39 -8.84 5.18
N LYS A 320 5.69 -9.83 4.63
CA LYS A 320 5.93 -11.24 4.95
C LYS A 320 7.36 -11.68 4.61
N ARG A 321 7.99 -11.01 3.64
CA ARG A 321 9.38 -11.16 3.19
C ARG A 321 10.44 -10.39 3.99
N GLY A 322 10.06 -9.67 5.06
CA GLY A 322 10.95 -8.75 5.77
C GLY A 322 12.23 -9.41 6.30
N VAL A 323 12.10 -10.57 6.95
CA VAL A 323 13.25 -11.31 7.49
C VAL A 323 14.17 -11.80 6.37
N GLU A 324 13.59 -12.38 5.31
CA GLU A 324 14.35 -12.91 4.17
C GLU A 324 15.05 -11.78 3.39
N THR A 325 14.49 -10.56 3.43
CA THR A 325 15.13 -9.34 2.89
C THR A 325 16.33 -8.92 3.73
N CYS A 326 16.24 -8.95 5.07
CA CYS A 326 17.40 -8.73 5.94
C CYS A 326 18.51 -9.75 5.68
N GLU A 327 18.15 -11.04 5.58
CA GLU A 327 19.11 -12.10 5.29
C GLU A 327 19.75 -11.92 3.90
N TRP A 328 18.97 -11.52 2.90
CA TRP A 328 19.49 -11.20 1.57
C TRP A 328 20.49 -10.03 1.61
N ALA A 329 20.18 -8.95 2.34
CA ALA A 329 21.07 -7.81 2.49
C ALA A 329 22.41 -8.21 3.13
N VAL A 330 22.36 -9.03 4.19
CA VAL A 330 23.56 -9.59 4.85
C VAL A 330 24.37 -10.47 3.89
N ARG A 331 23.72 -11.33 3.10
CA ARG A 331 24.42 -12.16 2.09
C ARG A 331 25.05 -11.31 1.00
N LEU A 332 24.37 -10.27 0.55
CA LEU A 332 24.89 -9.36 -0.47
C LEU A 332 26.11 -8.61 0.05
N ALA A 333 26.01 -7.97 1.21
CA ALA A 333 27.11 -7.28 1.88
C ALA A 333 28.36 -8.19 1.99
N ARG A 334 28.20 -9.41 2.52
CA ARG A 334 29.30 -10.38 2.64
C ARG A 334 29.89 -10.80 1.30
N LYS A 335 29.04 -11.01 0.28
CA LYS A 335 29.48 -11.42 -1.06
C LYS A 335 30.28 -10.31 -1.75
N THR A 336 29.87 -9.06 -1.61
CA THR A 336 30.51 -7.89 -2.22
C THR A 336 31.63 -7.30 -1.36
N GLY A 337 31.87 -7.83 -0.15
CA GLY A 337 32.83 -7.27 0.80
C GLY A 337 32.48 -5.86 1.25
N ARG A 338 31.18 -5.51 1.26
CA ARG A 338 30.66 -4.20 1.66
C ARG A 338 30.00 -4.31 3.03
N LYS A 339 29.91 -3.18 3.72
CA LYS A 339 29.05 -3.04 4.89
C LYS A 339 27.89 -2.13 4.54
N PHE A 340 26.66 -2.61 4.68
CA PHE A 340 25.48 -1.82 4.32
C PHE A 340 24.86 -1.12 5.51
N PHE A 341 24.45 0.12 5.29
CA PHE A 341 23.58 0.83 6.19
C PHE A 341 22.13 0.34 6.01
N CYS A 342 21.60 -0.42 6.97
CA CYS A 342 20.28 -1.05 6.83
C CYS A 342 19.24 -0.37 7.73
N ARG A 343 18.38 0.45 7.13
CA ARG A 343 17.27 1.09 7.84
C ARG A 343 16.10 0.11 7.99
N LEU A 344 15.83 -0.37 9.20
CA LEU A 344 14.65 -1.18 9.48
C LEU A 344 13.48 -0.27 9.85
N VAL A 345 12.38 -0.36 9.12
CA VAL A 345 11.11 0.32 9.38
C VAL A 345 9.99 -0.71 9.53
N LYS A 346 8.82 -0.30 10.05
CA LYS A 346 7.62 -1.14 9.96
C LYS A 346 7.13 -1.22 8.52
N GLY A 347 6.69 -0.08 7.97
CA GLY A 347 6.16 0.05 6.62
C GLY A 347 5.14 1.18 6.53
N ALA A 348 4.98 1.78 5.35
CA ALA A 348 4.20 3.01 5.17
C ALA A 348 3.04 2.89 4.15
N TYR A 349 2.84 1.70 3.56
CA TYR A 349 1.87 1.48 2.47
C TYR A 349 0.78 0.45 2.82
N TRP A 350 0.57 0.15 4.11
CA TRP A 350 -0.20 -1.02 4.54
C TRP A 350 -1.61 -1.09 3.93
N ASP A 351 -2.39 0.00 4.00
CA ASP A 351 -3.73 0.04 3.43
C ASP A 351 -3.73 -0.10 1.90
N THR A 352 -2.69 0.43 1.25
CA THR A 352 -2.50 0.30 -0.20
C THR A 352 -2.25 -1.16 -0.57
N GLU A 353 -1.43 -1.87 0.20
CA GLU A 353 -1.13 -3.29 -0.02
C GLU A 353 -2.36 -4.19 0.20
N ILE A 354 -3.15 -3.90 1.24
CA ILE A 354 -4.42 -4.61 1.48
C ILE A 354 -5.38 -4.40 0.30
N LYS A 355 -5.59 -3.14 -0.09
CA LYS A 355 -6.47 -2.78 -1.20
C LYS A 355 -5.99 -3.40 -2.52
N ALA A 356 -4.71 -3.30 -2.84
CA ALA A 356 -4.14 -3.83 -4.08
C ALA A 356 -4.33 -5.34 -4.18
N ALA A 357 -4.11 -6.09 -3.08
CA ALA A 357 -4.33 -7.53 -3.06
C ALA A 357 -5.81 -7.91 -3.24
N GLN A 358 -6.72 -7.17 -2.60
CA GLN A 358 -8.18 -7.36 -2.73
C GLN A 358 -8.68 -7.07 -4.14
N VAL A 359 -8.34 -5.91 -4.70
CA VAL A 359 -8.70 -5.50 -6.06
C VAL A 359 -8.12 -6.48 -7.07
N GLY A 360 -6.85 -6.89 -6.88
CA GLY A 360 -6.18 -7.86 -7.72
C GLY A 360 -6.72 -9.29 -7.62
N GLY A 361 -7.58 -9.61 -6.65
CA GLY A 361 -8.09 -10.97 -6.44
C GLY A 361 -6.97 -11.97 -6.13
N LEU A 362 -5.94 -11.52 -5.41
CA LEU A 362 -4.72 -12.30 -5.15
C LEU A 362 -4.93 -13.31 -4.02
N GLU A 363 -4.05 -14.31 -3.90
CA GLU A 363 -4.25 -15.41 -2.95
C GLU A 363 -4.20 -14.96 -1.48
N ASP A 364 -3.23 -14.12 -1.12
CA ASP A 364 -3.08 -13.52 0.21
C ASP A 364 -2.39 -12.14 0.09
N TYR A 365 -2.24 -11.47 1.23
CA TYR A 365 -1.60 -10.17 1.37
C TYR A 365 -0.07 -10.29 1.39
N PRO A 366 0.66 -9.29 0.87
CA PRO A 366 2.12 -9.27 0.95
C PRO A 366 2.63 -8.76 2.31
N VAL A 367 1.71 -8.28 3.15
CA VAL A 367 1.94 -7.70 4.47
C VAL A 367 1.15 -8.47 5.53
N PHE A 368 1.59 -8.37 6.79
CA PHE A 368 0.81 -8.87 7.93
C PHE A 368 -0.46 -8.05 8.13
N THR A 369 -1.59 -8.70 8.40
CA THR A 369 -2.89 -8.04 8.58
C THR A 369 -3.16 -7.56 10.02
N ARG A 370 -2.34 -7.98 10.99
CA ARG A 370 -2.34 -7.43 12.36
C ARG A 370 -1.09 -6.59 12.62
N LYS A 371 -1.29 -5.44 13.26
CA LYS A 371 -0.20 -4.58 13.74
C LYS A 371 0.77 -5.33 14.65
N ILE A 372 0.26 -6.16 15.57
CA ILE A 372 1.11 -6.92 16.51
C ILE A 372 2.00 -7.94 15.79
N ALA A 373 1.55 -8.53 14.68
CA ALA A 373 2.38 -9.40 13.85
C ALA A 373 3.51 -8.65 13.16
N THR A 374 3.28 -7.40 12.73
CA THR A 374 4.34 -6.49 12.27
C THR A 374 5.35 -6.19 13.37
N ASP A 375 4.93 -5.96 14.62
CA ASP A 375 5.86 -5.73 15.74
C ASP A 375 6.75 -6.95 15.99
N VAL A 376 6.17 -8.15 15.99
CA VAL A 376 6.92 -9.42 16.12
C VAL A 376 7.89 -9.61 14.96
N SER A 377 7.45 -9.38 13.72
CA SER A 377 8.30 -9.43 12.53
C SER A 377 9.45 -8.42 12.60
N TYR A 378 9.20 -7.21 13.13
CA TYR A 378 10.24 -6.20 13.33
C TYR A 378 11.34 -6.71 14.25
N LEU A 379 10.99 -7.35 15.37
CA LEU A 379 11.98 -7.94 16.29
C LEU A 379 12.77 -9.08 15.65
N ALA A 380 12.10 -9.94 14.88
CA ALA A 380 12.77 -11.00 14.12
C ALA A 380 13.80 -10.41 13.12
N CYS A 381 13.41 -9.38 12.37
CA CYS A 381 14.29 -8.65 11.46
C CYS A 381 15.46 -7.99 12.20
N ALA A 382 15.19 -7.36 13.36
CA ALA A 382 16.21 -6.70 14.15
C ALA A 382 17.28 -7.67 14.67
N LYS A 383 16.90 -8.88 15.08
CA LYS A 383 17.85 -9.93 15.46
C LYS A 383 18.76 -10.37 14.32
N VAL A 384 18.23 -10.49 13.09
CA VAL A 384 19.06 -10.80 11.91
C VAL A 384 20.11 -9.71 11.70
N LEU A 385 19.71 -8.44 11.72
CA LEU A 385 20.62 -7.32 11.50
C LEU A 385 21.65 -7.16 12.63
N LEU A 386 21.24 -7.26 13.90
CA LEU A 386 22.16 -7.22 15.05
C LEU A 386 23.11 -8.42 15.10
N GLY A 387 22.72 -9.56 14.52
CA GLY A 387 23.53 -10.78 14.43
C GLY A 387 24.57 -10.76 13.32
N ALA A 388 24.64 -9.70 12.50
CA ALA A 388 25.58 -9.58 11.38
C ALA A 388 26.36 -8.24 11.38
N PRO A 389 27.01 -7.84 12.49
CA PRO A 389 27.70 -6.55 12.60
C PRO A 389 28.91 -6.43 11.65
N ASP A 390 29.40 -7.55 11.11
CA ASP A 390 30.43 -7.62 10.08
C ASP A 390 29.94 -7.13 8.71
N ALA A 391 28.63 -7.22 8.47
CA ALA A 391 28.03 -7.03 7.15
C ALA A 391 27.08 -5.83 7.08
N VAL A 392 26.48 -5.45 8.20
CA VAL A 392 25.50 -4.36 8.23
C VAL A 392 25.72 -3.43 9.42
N PHE A 393 25.42 -2.15 9.22
CA PHE A 393 25.17 -1.18 10.27
C PHE A 393 23.65 -0.96 10.38
N PRO A 394 22.98 -1.51 11.40
CA PRO A 394 21.53 -1.40 11.52
C PRO A 394 21.10 0.01 11.96
N ALA A 395 20.04 0.53 11.35
CA ALA A 395 19.40 1.78 11.73
C ALA A 395 17.90 1.53 12.02
N PHE A 396 17.52 1.50 13.29
CA PHE A 396 16.17 1.12 13.72
C PHE A 396 15.25 2.33 13.77
N ALA A 397 14.38 2.47 12.77
CA ALA A 397 13.44 3.58 12.67
C ALA A 397 12.11 3.24 13.38
N THR A 398 11.87 3.84 14.55
CA THR A 398 10.67 3.56 15.35
C THR A 398 10.36 4.69 16.34
N HIS A 399 9.09 4.83 16.70
CA HIS A 399 8.65 5.71 17.79
C HIS A 399 7.98 4.93 18.92
N ASN A 400 8.19 3.60 18.94
CA ASN A 400 7.63 2.70 19.94
C ASN A 400 8.68 2.41 21.02
N ALA A 401 8.45 2.91 22.25
CA ALA A 401 9.38 2.74 23.36
C ALA A 401 9.60 1.26 23.71
N ASN A 402 8.57 0.42 23.57
CA ASN A 402 8.70 -1.01 23.79
C ASN A 402 9.67 -1.63 22.77
N THR A 403 9.52 -1.28 21.48
CA THR A 403 10.43 -1.74 20.42
C THR A 403 11.87 -1.27 20.66
N ILE A 404 12.07 -0.02 21.08
CA ILE A 404 13.40 0.53 21.44
C ILE A 404 14.03 -0.30 22.57
N ALA A 405 13.29 -0.53 23.65
CA ALA A 405 13.77 -1.27 24.80
C ALA A 405 14.11 -2.73 24.46
N GLN A 406 13.29 -3.39 23.62
CA GLN A 406 13.54 -4.74 23.14
C GLN A 406 14.80 -4.82 22.28
N ILE A 407 15.04 -3.85 21.41
CA ILE A 407 16.27 -3.77 20.60
C ILE A 407 17.49 -3.58 21.50
N LYS A 408 17.42 -2.69 22.48
CA LYS A 408 18.50 -2.48 23.47
C LYS A 408 18.79 -3.77 24.25
N ALA A 409 17.76 -4.49 24.70
CA ALA A 409 17.91 -5.78 25.36
C ALA A 409 18.54 -6.85 24.45
N ILE A 410 18.19 -6.89 23.16
CA ILE A 410 18.82 -7.79 22.19
C ILE A 410 20.31 -7.44 21.99
N ALA A 411 20.62 -6.15 21.86
CA ALA A 411 21.99 -5.68 21.65
C ALA A 411 22.91 -5.88 22.87
N GLY A 412 22.31 -5.93 24.07
CA GLY A 412 22.96 -6.10 25.37
C GLY A 412 23.69 -4.84 25.85
N PRO A 413 24.06 -4.77 27.13
CA PRO A 413 24.80 -3.64 27.69
C PRO A 413 26.21 -3.56 27.07
N ARG A 414 26.56 -2.41 26.47
CA ARG A 414 27.90 -2.17 25.91
C ARG A 414 28.49 -0.88 26.46
N LYS A 415 29.68 -0.98 27.06
CA LYS A 415 30.52 0.18 27.43
C LYS A 415 31.19 0.85 26.22
N ALA A 416 31.08 0.24 25.03
CA ALA A 416 31.57 0.76 23.76
C ALA A 416 30.40 1.35 22.95
N ALA A 417 30.72 2.20 21.96
CA ALA A 417 29.72 2.78 21.06
C ALA A 417 28.83 1.68 20.44
N PRO A 418 27.50 1.84 20.43
CA PRO A 418 26.60 0.83 19.89
C PRO A 418 26.83 0.67 18.39
N GLY A 419 26.91 -0.57 17.92
CA GLY A 419 27.09 -0.91 16.50
C GLY A 419 25.82 -0.75 15.67
N PHE A 420 24.93 0.17 16.05
CA PHE A 420 23.67 0.49 15.41
C PHE A 420 23.23 1.91 15.80
N GLU A 421 22.30 2.48 15.06
CA GLU A 421 21.63 3.74 15.43
C GLU A 421 20.11 3.55 15.53
N PHE A 422 19.45 4.48 16.22
CA PHE A 422 18.02 4.66 16.11
C PHE A 422 17.69 5.78 15.13
N GLN A 423 16.51 5.71 14.54
CA GLN A 423 16.00 6.78 13.70
C GLN A 423 14.58 7.18 14.08
N ARG A 424 14.30 8.47 13.91
CA ARG A 424 12.98 9.04 14.12
C ARG A 424 12.63 10.02 13.02
N LEU A 425 11.35 10.29 12.87
CA LEU A 425 10.87 11.35 12.00
C LEU A 425 11.06 12.72 12.66
N HIS A 426 11.30 13.75 11.84
CA HIS A 426 11.18 15.12 12.30
C HIS A 426 9.76 15.39 12.81
N GLY A 427 9.66 16.16 13.91
CA GLY A 427 8.38 16.48 14.54
C GLY A 427 7.77 15.37 15.40
N MET A 428 8.41 14.19 15.50
CA MET A 428 7.90 13.05 16.28
C MET A 428 8.97 12.37 17.11
N GLY A 429 8.57 11.87 18.28
CA GLY A 429 9.42 11.05 19.16
C GLY A 429 10.62 11.78 19.75
N GLU A 430 10.67 13.11 19.69
CA GLU A 430 11.80 13.89 20.22
C GLU A 430 11.99 13.66 21.71
N GLU A 431 10.89 13.73 22.48
CA GLU A 431 10.88 13.49 23.92
C GLU A 431 11.31 12.04 24.25
N LEU A 432 10.76 11.04 23.55
CA LEU A 432 11.13 9.63 23.72
C LEU A 432 12.64 9.39 23.61
N TYR A 433 13.29 9.98 22.61
CA TYR A 433 14.73 9.80 22.40
C TYR A 433 15.59 10.65 23.35
N GLN A 434 15.08 11.77 23.87
CA GLN A 434 15.73 12.51 24.95
C GLN A 434 15.71 11.70 26.26
N GLU A 435 14.56 11.08 26.58
CA GLU A 435 14.45 10.20 27.74
C GLU A 435 15.31 8.94 27.63
N LEU A 436 15.42 8.36 26.42
CA LEU A 436 16.36 7.28 26.17
C LEU A 436 17.80 7.70 26.47
N GLN A 437 18.23 8.85 25.96
CA GLN A 437 19.59 9.36 26.20
C GLN A 437 19.84 9.65 27.68
N ALA A 438 18.86 10.19 28.40
CA ALA A 438 18.95 10.42 29.85
C ALA A 438 19.06 9.10 30.63
N LEU A 439 18.26 8.10 30.25
CA LEU A 439 18.29 6.76 30.84
C LEU A 439 19.64 6.07 30.61
N GLU A 440 20.15 6.11 29.38
CA GLU A 440 21.47 5.56 29.01
C GLU A 440 22.59 6.22 29.82
N HIS A 441 22.55 7.56 29.97
CA HIS A 441 23.50 8.27 30.80
C HIS A 441 23.42 7.88 32.28
N GLY A 442 22.20 7.67 32.80
CA GLY A 442 21.97 7.25 34.18
C GLY A 442 22.51 5.85 34.52
N ILE A 443 22.76 5.01 33.52
CA ILE A 443 23.33 3.66 33.66
C ILE A 443 24.78 3.54 33.18
N ASP A 444 25.47 4.67 32.94
CA ASP A 444 26.86 4.73 32.44
C ASP A 444 27.05 4.03 31.08
N GLU A 445 26.02 4.09 30.22
CA GLU A 445 26.10 3.66 28.82
C GLU A 445 26.43 4.83 27.89
N GLN A 446 27.12 4.54 26.78
CA GLN A 446 27.28 5.50 25.69
C GLN A 446 25.92 5.75 25.03
N PRO A 447 25.52 7.02 24.79
CA PRO A 447 24.27 7.32 24.13
C PRO A 447 24.16 6.64 22.77
N THR A 448 23.02 6.00 22.50
CA THR A 448 22.77 5.44 21.18
C THR A 448 22.58 6.57 20.17
N PRO A 449 23.31 6.58 19.03
CA PRO A 449 23.12 7.60 18.00
C PRO A 449 21.68 7.65 17.52
N VAL A 450 21.18 8.87 17.31
CA VAL A 450 19.84 9.12 16.79
C VAL A 450 19.93 9.96 15.54
N ARG A 451 19.33 9.47 14.44
CA ARG A 451 19.21 10.21 13.18
C ARG A 451 17.77 10.62 12.92
N ILE A 452 17.58 11.89 12.58
CA ILE A 452 16.27 12.46 12.24
C ILE A 452 16.05 12.35 10.73
N TYR A 453 15.05 11.59 10.32
CA TYR A 453 14.55 11.61 8.95
C TYR A 453 13.77 12.91 8.73
N ALA A 454 14.33 13.79 7.91
CA ALA A 454 13.98 15.20 7.82
C ALA A 454 13.42 15.53 6.43
N PRO A 455 12.13 15.87 6.30
CA PRO A 455 11.50 16.11 4.99
C PRO A 455 11.90 17.48 4.44
N VAL A 456 12.32 17.53 3.18
CA VAL A 456 12.83 18.72 2.50
C VAL A 456 12.15 18.86 1.14
N GLY A 457 11.36 19.92 0.95
CA GLY A 457 10.71 20.18 -0.32
C GLY A 457 9.69 21.30 -0.24
N SER A 458 9.07 21.61 -1.38
CA SER A 458 8.07 22.67 -1.48
C SER A 458 6.75 22.26 -0.81
N HIS A 459 5.90 23.25 -0.49
CA HIS A 459 4.56 22.98 0.06
C HIS A 459 3.67 22.17 -0.90
N LYS A 460 3.88 22.24 -2.22
CA LYS A 460 3.13 21.44 -3.20
C LYS A 460 3.47 19.96 -3.08
N GLU A 461 4.76 19.64 -2.94
CA GLU A 461 5.26 18.27 -2.76
C GLU A 461 4.88 17.71 -1.38
N LEU A 462 4.75 18.58 -0.39
CA LEU A 462 4.34 18.20 0.97
C LEU A 462 2.95 17.57 1.04
N LEU A 463 1.98 17.99 0.22
CA LEU A 463 0.57 17.59 0.40
C LEU A 463 0.35 16.09 0.18
N ALA A 464 0.94 15.51 -0.87
CA ALA A 464 0.86 14.07 -1.14
C ALA A 464 1.51 13.25 -0.02
N TYR A 465 2.65 13.74 0.48
CA TYR A 465 3.34 13.16 1.62
C TYR A 465 2.58 13.30 2.95
N LEU A 466 1.96 14.46 3.19
CA LEU A 466 1.26 14.80 4.44
C LEU A 466 0.08 13.87 4.67
N VAL A 467 -0.69 13.54 3.64
CA VAL A 467 -1.81 12.59 3.73
C VAL A 467 -1.36 11.23 4.26
N ARG A 468 -0.31 10.66 3.67
CA ARG A 468 0.27 9.38 4.13
C ARG A 468 0.88 9.49 5.52
N ARG A 469 1.54 10.61 5.83
CA ARG A 469 2.10 10.86 7.16
C ARG A 469 1.02 11.00 8.23
N LEU A 470 -0.15 11.56 7.90
CA LEU A 470 -1.29 11.63 8.81
C LEU A 470 -1.95 10.27 8.98
N LEU A 471 -2.06 9.45 7.93
CA LEU A 471 -2.53 8.07 8.05
C LEU A 471 -1.64 7.22 8.94
N GLU A 472 -0.33 7.24 8.69
CA GLU A 472 0.66 6.44 9.43
C GLU A 472 0.59 6.67 10.95
N ASN A 473 0.22 7.90 11.35
CA ASN A 473 0.18 8.31 12.75
C ASN A 473 -1.24 8.38 13.34
N GLY A 474 -2.25 8.61 12.50
CA GLY A 474 -3.65 8.84 12.86
C GLY A 474 -4.54 7.59 12.79
N ALA A 475 -4.20 6.60 11.94
CA ALA A 475 -4.97 5.36 11.84
C ALA A 475 -4.67 4.45 13.06
N ASN A 476 -5.48 4.63 14.11
CA ASN A 476 -5.80 3.73 15.22
C ASN A 476 -4.77 2.63 15.58
N SER A 477 -4.06 2.86 16.69
CA SER A 477 -3.17 1.98 17.49
C SER A 477 -1.73 2.49 17.66
N SER A 478 -1.39 3.65 17.09
CA SER A 478 -0.06 4.25 17.25
C SER A 478 0.27 4.34 18.74
N PHE A 479 1.44 3.83 19.09
CA PHE A 479 1.93 3.81 20.48
C PHE A 479 1.91 5.24 21.07
N VAL A 480 2.18 6.24 20.23
CA VAL A 480 2.11 7.68 20.55
C VAL A 480 0.72 8.08 21.06
N ASN A 481 -0.36 7.66 20.39
CA ASN A 481 -1.73 7.96 20.85
C ASN A 481 -2.07 7.23 22.16
N ARG A 482 -1.61 5.99 22.33
CA ARG A 482 -1.88 5.18 23.53
C ARG A 482 -1.12 5.62 24.78
N ILE A 483 0.09 6.20 24.63
CA ILE A 483 0.83 6.76 25.78
C ILE A 483 0.05 7.90 26.44
N ALA A 484 -0.58 8.75 25.62
CA ALA A 484 -1.31 9.92 26.04
C ALA A 484 -2.64 9.59 26.74
N ASP A 485 -3.17 8.39 26.51
CA ASP A 485 -4.43 7.94 27.09
C ASP A 485 -4.20 7.44 28.53
N GLU A 486 -4.72 8.20 29.49
CA GLU A 486 -4.65 7.90 30.92
C GLU A 486 -5.40 6.60 31.31
N ASN A 487 -6.27 6.07 30.42
CA ASN A 487 -6.98 4.81 30.68
C ASN A 487 -6.08 3.57 30.62
N PHE A 488 -4.89 3.67 30.02
CA PHE A 488 -3.93 2.56 29.98
C PHE A 488 -2.86 2.72 31.05
N THR A 489 -2.50 1.65 31.76
CA THR A 489 -1.33 1.68 32.65
C THR A 489 -0.03 1.60 31.83
N PRO A 490 1.10 2.13 32.34
CA PRO A 490 2.40 1.96 31.68
C PRO A 490 2.72 0.49 31.38
N GLU A 491 2.35 -0.41 32.29
CA GLU A 491 2.56 -1.85 32.19
C GLU A 491 1.70 -2.47 31.06
N GLU A 492 0.51 -1.93 30.78
CA GLU A 492 -0.32 -2.36 29.64
C GLU A 492 0.23 -1.92 28.28
N LEU A 493 0.96 -0.80 28.24
CA LEU A 493 1.55 -0.25 27.02
C LEU A 493 2.83 -0.97 26.56
N VAL A 494 3.47 -1.70 27.47
CA VAL A 494 4.79 -2.34 27.26
C VAL A 494 4.73 -3.87 27.25
N ARG A 495 3.55 -4.45 27.01
CA ARG A 495 3.36 -5.90 26.88
C ARG A 495 4.26 -6.46 25.77
N ASP A 496 4.75 -7.68 25.97
CA ASP A 496 5.56 -8.36 24.95
C ASP A 496 4.68 -8.71 23.73
N PRO A 497 4.94 -8.14 22.54
CA PRO A 497 4.19 -8.46 21.33
C PRO A 497 4.26 -9.93 20.93
N VAL A 498 5.33 -10.65 21.32
CA VAL A 498 5.47 -12.08 21.05
C VAL A 498 4.43 -12.86 21.86
N GLU A 499 4.32 -12.61 23.16
CA GLU A 499 3.31 -13.23 24.01
C GLU A 499 1.88 -12.84 23.62
N GLU A 500 1.67 -11.59 23.20
CA GLU A 500 0.36 -11.12 22.76
C GLU A 500 -0.09 -11.84 21.49
N LEU A 501 0.78 -11.93 20.47
CA LEU A 501 0.46 -12.64 19.23
C LEU A 501 0.31 -14.14 19.44
N GLU A 502 1.10 -14.74 20.34
CA GLU A 502 1.01 -16.16 20.69
C GLU A 502 -0.37 -16.54 21.24
N LYS A 503 -1.05 -15.63 21.95
CA LYS A 503 -2.39 -15.85 22.51
C LYS A 503 -3.54 -15.69 21.49
N LEU A 504 -3.29 -15.10 20.33
CA LEU A 504 -4.33 -14.85 19.32
C LEU A 504 -4.54 -16.06 18.41
N GLU A 505 -5.78 -16.49 18.21
CA GLU A 505 -6.15 -17.48 17.19
C GLU A 505 -7.45 -17.03 16.47
N PRO A 506 -7.45 -16.88 15.14
CA PRO A 506 -6.29 -16.97 14.24
C PRO A 506 -5.29 -15.81 14.44
N LYS A 507 -4.02 -16.05 14.07
CA LYS A 507 -2.96 -15.02 14.05
C LYS A 507 -3.26 -13.89 13.07
N ARG A 508 -3.86 -14.20 11.92
CA ARG A 508 -4.32 -13.17 10.96
C ARG A 508 -5.48 -12.36 11.52
N ASN A 509 -5.74 -11.17 10.97
CA ASN A 509 -6.87 -10.35 11.36
C ASN A 509 -8.19 -10.91 10.75
N PRO A 510 -9.14 -11.41 11.55
CA PRO A 510 -10.39 -11.98 11.03
C PRO A 510 -11.32 -10.93 10.41
N MET A 511 -11.11 -9.64 10.72
CA MET A 511 -11.93 -8.55 10.17
C MET A 511 -11.48 -8.11 8.78
N ILE A 512 -10.36 -8.63 8.28
CA ILE A 512 -9.84 -8.37 6.94
C ILE A 512 -10.01 -9.67 6.16
N PRO A 513 -11.12 -9.84 5.41
CA PRO A 513 -11.36 -11.06 4.65
C PRO A 513 -10.26 -11.23 3.60
N LEU A 514 -9.94 -12.47 3.21
CA LEU A 514 -9.05 -12.70 2.07
C LEU A 514 -9.65 -12.12 0.78
N PRO A 515 -8.83 -11.81 -0.25
CA PRO A 515 -9.33 -11.28 -1.51
C PRO A 515 -10.41 -12.16 -2.16
N ASN A 516 -10.28 -13.50 -2.06
CA ASN A 516 -11.26 -14.46 -2.58
C ASN A 516 -12.59 -14.48 -1.79
N GLN A 517 -12.63 -13.87 -0.60
CA GLN A 517 -13.74 -13.88 0.36
C GLN A 517 -14.35 -12.49 0.60
N ILE A 518 -13.94 -11.47 -0.17
CA ILE A 518 -14.35 -10.08 0.07
C ILE A 518 -15.87 -9.85 0.00
N PHE A 519 -16.60 -10.69 -0.73
CA PHE A 519 -18.07 -10.62 -0.85
C PHE A 519 -18.80 -11.48 0.20
N GLY A 520 -18.10 -11.99 1.21
CA GLY A 520 -18.65 -12.81 2.27
C GLY A 520 -19.25 -14.13 1.74
N PRO A 521 -20.27 -14.69 2.40
CA PRO A 521 -20.87 -15.96 2.00
C PRO A 521 -21.72 -15.87 0.73
N GLY A 522 -22.02 -14.66 0.23
CA GLY A 522 -22.92 -14.45 -0.90
C GLY A 522 -22.35 -14.94 -2.23
N ARG A 523 -21.02 -14.83 -2.42
CA ARG A 523 -20.28 -15.40 -3.55
C ARG A 523 -18.77 -15.38 -3.31
N LYS A 524 -18.04 -16.28 -3.98
CA LYS A 524 -16.58 -16.25 -4.08
C LYS A 524 -16.15 -15.18 -5.10
N ASN A 525 -15.09 -14.42 -4.81
CA ASN A 525 -14.48 -13.49 -5.78
C ASN A 525 -13.65 -14.26 -6.81
N SER A 526 -13.54 -13.72 -8.03
CA SER A 526 -12.67 -14.26 -9.08
C SER A 526 -11.19 -14.18 -8.71
N ALA A 527 -10.42 -15.22 -9.06
CA ALA A 527 -8.98 -15.27 -8.82
C ALA A 527 -8.19 -14.48 -9.87
N GLY A 528 -7.29 -13.60 -9.43
CA GLY A 528 -6.34 -12.92 -10.30
C GLY A 528 -4.99 -13.62 -10.43
N VAL A 529 -4.02 -12.85 -10.94
CA VAL A 529 -2.65 -13.29 -11.17
C VAL A 529 -1.72 -12.16 -10.73
N ASP A 530 -0.77 -12.47 -9.85
CA ASP A 530 0.27 -11.51 -9.47
C ASP A 530 1.42 -11.55 -10.50
N LEU A 531 1.36 -10.64 -11.48
CA LEU A 531 2.40 -10.55 -12.51
C LEU A 531 3.72 -9.92 -12.00
N SER A 532 3.71 -9.34 -10.79
CA SER A 532 4.94 -8.82 -10.18
C SER A 532 5.80 -9.95 -9.59
N ASP A 533 5.21 -11.10 -9.26
CA ASP A 533 5.90 -12.27 -8.74
C ASP A 533 6.47 -13.13 -9.88
N PRO A 534 7.80 -13.26 -10.01
CA PRO A 534 8.41 -14.10 -11.03
C PRO A 534 8.00 -15.58 -10.94
N LEU A 535 7.72 -16.10 -9.74
CA LEU A 535 7.29 -17.50 -9.56
C LEU A 535 5.91 -17.78 -10.15
N VAL A 536 5.11 -16.73 -10.35
CA VAL A 536 3.78 -16.81 -10.99
C VAL A 536 3.88 -16.41 -12.46
N ARG A 537 4.57 -15.29 -12.74
CA ARG A 537 4.67 -14.72 -14.08
C ARG A 537 5.42 -15.63 -15.05
N GLU A 538 6.59 -16.14 -14.68
CA GLU A 538 7.45 -16.88 -15.61
C GLU A 538 6.77 -18.16 -16.14
N PRO A 539 6.20 -19.04 -15.28
CA PRO A 539 5.46 -20.20 -15.77
C PRO A 539 4.24 -19.84 -16.64
N LEU A 540 3.55 -18.75 -16.31
CA LEU A 540 2.43 -18.26 -17.11
C LEU A 540 2.90 -17.81 -18.49
N MET A 541 4.00 -17.07 -18.58
CA MET A 541 4.54 -16.62 -19.87
C MET A 541 4.96 -17.80 -20.76
N ASP A 542 5.60 -18.81 -20.19
CA ASP A 542 5.93 -20.05 -20.91
C ASP A 542 4.66 -20.75 -21.42
N ARG A 543 3.63 -20.83 -20.58
CA ARG A 543 2.36 -21.43 -20.93
C ARG A 543 1.62 -20.67 -22.03
N LEU A 544 1.62 -19.34 -22.00
CA LEU A 544 1.06 -18.50 -23.05
C LEU A 544 1.83 -18.67 -24.37
N ALA A 545 3.17 -18.83 -24.31
CA ALA A 545 3.98 -19.13 -25.48
C ALA A 545 3.64 -20.50 -26.10
N GLU A 546 3.31 -21.51 -25.30
CA GLU A 546 2.79 -22.79 -25.79
C GLU A 546 1.40 -22.65 -26.44
N LEU A 547 0.48 -21.97 -25.75
CA LEU A 547 -0.88 -21.74 -26.22
C LEU A 547 -0.94 -20.91 -27.51
N SER A 548 0.07 -20.07 -27.75
CA SER A 548 0.20 -19.31 -29.00
C SER A 548 0.30 -20.18 -30.25
N LYS A 549 0.68 -21.45 -30.11
CA LYS A 549 0.80 -22.42 -31.21
C LYS A 549 -0.50 -23.15 -31.52
N GLN A 550 -1.51 -23.02 -30.65
CA GLN A 550 -2.80 -23.67 -30.82
C GLN A 550 -3.66 -22.89 -31.83
N THR A 551 -4.43 -23.62 -32.62
CA THR A 551 -5.44 -23.09 -33.52
C THR A 551 -6.83 -23.47 -33.02
N TYR A 552 -7.78 -22.55 -33.15
CA TYR A 552 -9.14 -22.73 -32.64
C TYR A 552 -10.18 -22.76 -33.76
N GLU A 553 -11.32 -23.37 -33.48
CA GLU A 553 -12.46 -23.41 -34.39
C GLU A 553 -13.69 -22.94 -33.61
N ALA A 554 -14.40 -21.96 -34.14
CA ALA A 554 -15.71 -21.54 -33.66
C ALA A 554 -16.77 -21.98 -34.66
N LYS A 555 -17.80 -22.69 -34.20
CA LYS A 555 -18.87 -23.22 -35.07
C LYS A 555 -20.23 -23.11 -34.39
N PRO A 556 -21.33 -23.09 -35.16
CA PRO A 556 -22.67 -23.18 -34.59
C PRO A 556 -22.81 -24.44 -33.75
N THR A 557 -23.46 -24.33 -32.58
CA THR A 557 -23.66 -25.46 -31.65
C THR A 557 -24.65 -26.50 -32.19
N GLU A 558 -25.51 -26.11 -33.13
CA GLU A 558 -26.45 -27.01 -33.78
C GLU A 558 -25.71 -27.98 -34.72
N GLU A 559 -25.91 -29.27 -34.53
CA GLU A 559 -25.31 -30.31 -35.38
C GLU A 559 -26.13 -30.48 -36.67
N SER A 560 -25.90 -29.61 -37.66
CA SER A 560 -26.41 -29.81 -39.02
C SER A 560 -25.31 -30.26 -39.98
N ARG A 561 -25.76 -30.79 -41.13
CA ARG A 561 -24.91 -31.09 -42.28
C ARG A 561 -24.78 -29.89 -43.24
N ASP A 562 -25.25 -28.71 -42.82
CA ASP A 562 -25.23 -27.53 -43.67
C ASP A 562 -23.78 -27.11 -43.93
N GLU A 563 -23.47 -26.71 -45.16
CA GLU A 563 -22.19 -26.08 -45.46
C GLU A 563 -22.20 -24.65 -44.90
N HIS A 564 -21.35 -24.41 -43.91
CA HIS A 564 -21.18 -23.09 -43.30
C HIS A 564 -20.07 -22.31 -44.00
N PRO A 565 -20.28 -21.01 -44.31
CA PRO A 565 -19.20 -20.14 -44.76
C PRO A 565 -18.06 -20.13 -43.74
N VAL A 566 -16.84 -20.40 -44.19
CA VAL A 566 -15.65 -20.45 -43.33
C VAL A 566 -14.84 -19.18 -43.51
N ARG A 567 -14.53 -18.51 -42.39
CA ARG A 567 -13.69 -17.31 -42.37
C ARG A 567 -12.49 -17.52 -41.46
N ARG A 568 -11.31 -17.13 -41.94
CA ARG A 568 -10.07 -17.14 -41.14
C ARG A 568 -10.10 -16.03 -40.11
N ILE A 569 -9.64 -16.33 -38.90
CA ILE A 569 -9.43 -15.37 -37.80
C ILE A 569 -7.93 -15.17 -37.62
N THR A 570 -7.50 -13.91 -37.71
CA THR A 570 -6.10 -13.50 -37.59
C THR A 570 -5.94 -12.52 -36.45
N SER A 571 -4.73 -12.42 -35.90
CA SER A 571 -4.46 -11.48 -34.81
C SER A 571 -4.57 -10.03 -35.28
N PRO A 572 -5.17 -9.12 -34.49
CA PRO A 572 -5.22 -7.70 -34.80
C PRO A 572 -3.85 -7.01 -34.65
N HIS A 573 -2.89 -7.64 -33.96
CA HIS A 573 -1.53 -7.14 -33.83
C HIS A 573 -0.65 -7.45 -35.05
N ASP A 574 -0.94 -8.55 -35.74
CA ASP A 574 -0.21 -9.03 -36.92
C ASP A 574 -1.11 -10.00 -37.70
N ASP A 575 -1.61 -9.58 -38.86
CA ASP A 575 -2.55 -10.32 -39.69
C ASP A 575 -1.95 -11.61 -40.30
N ARG A 576 -0.64 -11.78 -40.22
CA ARG A 576 0.06 -13.01 -40.62
C ARG A 576 -0.12 -14.13 -39.60
N ILE A 577 -0.49 -13.80 -38.36
CA ILE A 577 -0.71 -14.77 -37.29
C ILE A 577 -2.15 -15.28 -37.38
N GLU A 578 -2.31 -16.52 -37.85
CA GLU A 578 -3.59 -17.21 -37.83
C GLU A 578 -3.89 -17.76 -36.43
N ILE A 579 -5.10 -17.49 -35.96
CA ILE A 579 -5.61 -17.94 -34.66
C ILE A 579 -6.50 -19.15 -34.83
N GLY A 580 -7.23 -19.19 -35.94
CA GLY A 580 -8.23 -20.22 -36.18
C GLY A 580 -9.18 -19.86 -37.30
N VAL A 581 -10.31 -20.56 -37.32
CA VAL A 581 -11.39 -20.34 -38.27
C VAL A 581 -12.73 -20.24 -37.56
N VAL A 582 -13.64 -19.47 -38.14
CA VAL A 582 -15.05 -19.43 -37.74
C VAL A 582 -15.92 -19.96 -38.87
N HIS A 583 -16.85 -20.84 -38.52
CA HIS A 583 -17.93 -21.30 -39.36
C HIS A 583 -19.16 -20.42 -39.07
N GLU A 584 -19.55 -19.59 -40.03
CA GLU A 584 -20.65 -18.64 -39.83
C GLU A 584 -22.00 -19.35 -39.92
N ALA A 585 -22.92 -19.01 -39.02
CA ALA A 585 -24.26 -19.61 -39.00
C ALA A 585 -25.04 -19.21 -40.26
N THR A 586 -25.73 -20.18 -40.87
CA THR A 586 -26.68 -19.93 -41.97
C THR A 586 -28.03 -19.50 -41.41
N GLU A 587 -28.90 -18.90 -42.24
CA GLU A 587 -30.28 -18.57 -41.82
C GLU A 587 -31.03 -19.81 -41.29
N GLY A 588 -30.91 -20.95 -41.97
CA GLY A 588 -31.53 -22.21 -41.52
C GLY A 588 -30.97 -22.72 -40.20
N ALA A 589 -29.68 -22.55 -39.93
CA ALA A 589 -29.09 -22.91 -38.64
C ALA A 589 -29.58 -22.00 -37.50
N ILE A 590 -29.82 -20.71 -37.79
CA ILE A 590 -30.40 -19.76 -36.83
C ILE A 590 -31.84 -20.18 -36.48
N ASP A 591 -32.69 -20.47 -37.47
CA ASP A 591 -34.08 -20.90 -37.24
C ASP A 591 -34.13 -22.17 -36.37
N ARG A 592 -33.30 -23.16 -36.66
CA ARG A 592 -33.23 -24.40 -35.87
C ARG A 592 -32.73 -24.16 -34.44
N ALA A 593 -31.78 -23.24 -34.25
CA ALA A 593 -31.34 -22.86 -32.91
C ALA A 593 -32.47 -22.20 -32.09
N PHE A 594 -33.30 -21.35 -32.73
CA PHE A 594 -34.48 -20.77 -32.08
C PHE A 594 -35.51 -21.84 -31.70
N ASP A 595 -35.83 -22.75 -32.61
CA ASP A 595 -36.79 -23.82 -32.36
C ASP A 595 -36.32 -24.73 -31.20
N ALA A 596 -35.04 -25.12 -31.21
CA ALA A 596 -34.46 -25.93 -30.14
C ALA A 596 -34.46 -25.21 -28.78
N ALA A 597 -34.12 -23.92 -28.75
CA ALA A 597 -34.16 -23.12 -27.53
C ALA A 597 -35.60 -22.97 -27.01
N ALA A 598 -36.57 -22.73 -27.90
CA ALA A 598 -37.98 -22.60 -27.54
C ALA A 598 -38.56 -23.91 -26.99
N GLU A 599 -38.16 -25.05 -27.56
CA GLU A 599 -38.55 -26.38 -27.08
C GLU A 599 -37.96 -26.68 -25.69
N ALA A 600 -36.69 -26.32 -25.46
CA ALA A 600 -35.99 -26.62 -24.20
C ALA A 600 -36.34 -25.65 -23.05
N GLN A 601 -36.76 -24.41 -23.36
CA GLN A 601 -36.92 -23.34 -22.36
C GLN A 601 -37.89 -23.68 -21.21
N PRO A 602 -39.07 -24.30 -21.42
CA PRO A 602 -39.97 -24.63 -20.32
C PRO A 602 -39.36 -25.57 -19.29
N ASP A 603 -38.53 -26.51 -19.73
CA ASP A 603 -37.84 -27.46 -18.84
C ASP A 603 -36.68 -26.78 -18.12
N TRP A 604 -35.96 -25.88 -18.80
CA TRP A 604 -34.92 -25.05 -18.19
C TRP A 604 -35.45 -24.12 -17.09
N ASP A 605 -36.59 -23.46 -17.31
CA ASP A 605 -37.23 -22.64 -16.27
C ASP A 605 -37.64 -23.48 -15.06
N ARG A 606 -38.14 -24.70 -15.30
CA ARG A 606 -38.60 -25.63 -14.26
C ARG A 606 -37.49 -26.16 -13.37
N LEU A 607 -36.22 -26.11 -13.78
CA LEU A 607 -35.09 -26.46 -12.91
C LEU A 607 -35.03 -25.59 -11.64
N GLY A 608 -35.59 -24.38 -11.69
CA GLY A 608 -35.58 -23.43 -10.57
C GLY A 608 -34.23 -22.74 -10.34
N GLY A 609 -34.22 -21.76 -9.45
CA GLY A 609 -33.03 -20.91 -9.23
C GLY A 609 -31.78 -21.65 -8.75
N GLU A 610 -31.93 -22.65 -7.88
CA GLU A 610 -30.78 -23.34 -7.27
C GLU A 610 -29.99 -24.16 -8.27
N GLU A 611 -30.66 -24.97 -9.08
CA GLU A 611 -29.97 -25.85 -10.04
C GLU A 611 -29.33 -25.05 -11.17
N ARG A 612 -29.98 -23.96 -11.63
CA ARG A 612 -29.37 -23.04 -12.59
C ARG A 612 -28.15 -22.34 -11.99
N ALA A 613 -28.23 -21.88 -10.74
CA ALA A 613 -27.10 -21.29 -10.05
C ALA A 613 -25.92 -22.26 -9.94
N ARG A 614 -26.17 -23.53 -9.62
CA ARG A 614 -25.15 -24.59 -9.56
C ARG A 614 -24.42 -24.77 -10.89
N LEU A 615 -25.13 -24.68 -12.01
CA LEU A 615 -24.54 -24.79 -13.35
C LEU A 615 -23.69 -23.56 -13.70
N LEU A 616 -24.15 -22.36 -13.33
CA LEU A 616 -23.37 -21.13 -13.51
C LEU A 616 -22.10 -21.12 -12.66
N ASP A 617 -22.17 -21.55 -11.39
CA ASP A 617 -20.98 -21.68 -10.54
C ASP A 617 -20.00 -22.70 -11.11
N LYS A 618 -20.49 -23.83 -11.64
CA LYS A 618 -19.64 -24.81 -12.33
C LYS A 618 -18.95 -24.21 -13.56
N ALA A 619 -19.65 -23.40 -14.35
CA ALA A 619 -19.05 -22.70 -15.48
C ALA A 619 -17.97 -21.71 -15.02
N ALA A 620 -18.20 -21.00 -13.90
CA ALA A 620 -17.22 -20.09 -13.32
C ALA A 620 -15.94 -20.82 -12.89
N ASP A 621 -16.08 -21.99 -12.28
CA ASP A 621 -14.94 -22.83 -11.88
C ASP A 621 -14.17 -23.37 -13.10
N LEU A 622 -14.87 -23.75 -14.19
CA LEU A 622 -14.24 -24.15 -15.45
C LEU A 622 -13.50 -22.98 -16.13
N PHE A 623 -14.02 -21.76 -16.03
CA PHE A 623 -13.34 -20.56 -16.52
C PHE A 623 -12.05 -20.30 -15.73
N GLU A 624 -12.07 -20.49 -14.40
CA GLU A 624 -10.84 -20.39 -13.59
C GLU A 624 -9.84 -21.52 -13.91
N GLU A 625 -10.31 -22.75 -14.12
CA GLU A 625 -9.48 -23.90 -14.50
C GLU A 625 -8.78 -23.69 -15.86
N HIS A 626 -9.49 -23.11 -16.83
CA HIS A 626 -8.98 -22.87 -18.18
C HIS A 626 -8.54 -21.43 -18.43
N ARG A 627 -8.34 -20.63 -17.36
CA ARG A 627 -8.08 -19.19 -17.45
C ARG A 627 -6.92 -18.82 -18.36
N GLU A 628 -5.86 -19.62 -18.42
CA GLU A 628 -4.67 -19.33 -19.23
C GLU A 628 -4.94 -19.45 -20.73
N THR A 629 -5.77 -20.42 -21.13
CA THR A 629 -6.28 -20.54 -22.50
C THR A 629 -7.15 -19.34 -22.85
N LEU A 630 -8.01 -18.91 -21.93
CA LEU A 630 -8.86 -17.74 -22.11
C LEU A 630 -8.03 -16.44 -22.19
N PHE A 631 -6.99 -16.29 -21.36
CA PHE A 631 -6.04 -15.18 -21.45
C PHE A 631 -5.39 -15.15 -22.84
N SER A 632 -4.89 -16.30 -23.31
CA SER A 632 -4.29 -16.42 -24.63
C SER A 632 -5.24 -16.01 -25.75
N LEU A 633 -6.53 -16.38 -25.67
CA LEU A 633 -7.53 -15.99 -26.68
C LEU A 633 -7.83 -14.50 -26.62
N CYS A 634 -8.09 -13.92 -25.44
CA CYS A 634 -8.29 -12.48 -25.27
C CYS A 634 -7.11 -11.66 -25.84
N ILE A 635 -5.88 -12.12 -25.63
CA ILE A 635 -4.67 -11.48 -26.17
C ILE A 635 -4.62 -11.65 -27.69
N ARG A 636 -4.69 -12.88 -28.19
CA ARG A 636 -4.43 -13.17 -29.61
C ARG A 636 -5.54 -12.65 -30.51
N GLU A 637 -6.80 -12.89 -30.15
CA GLU A 637 -7.98 -12.59 -30.98
C GLU A 637 -8.46 -11.15 -30.82
N ALA A 638 -8.53 -10.65 -29.59
CA ALA A 638 -9.06 -9.31 -29.31
C ALA A 638 -7.97 -8.24 -29.10
N GLY A 639 -6.70 -8.63 -29.13
CA GLY A 639 -5.58 -7.71 -29.05
C GLY A 639 -5.37 -7.10 -27.66
N LYS A 640 -5.78 -7.80 -26.60
CA LYS A 640 -5.67 -7.31 -25.22
C LYS A 640 -4.26 -7.45 -24.67
N THR A 641 -3.91 -6.55 -23.75
CA THR A 641 -2.73 -6.76 -22.90
C THR A 641 -2.99 -7.92 -21.93
N LEU A 642 -1.93 -8.56 -21.41
CA LEU A 642 -2.09 -9.62 -20.41
C LEU A 642 -2.87 -9.16 -19.15
N PRO A 643 -2.59 -7.99 -18.56
CA PRO A 643 -3.43 -7.46 -17.48
C PRO A 643 -4.92 -7.34 -17.85
N ASP A 644 -5.23 -6.81 -19.04
CA ASP A 644 -6.63 -6.66 -19.48
C ASP A 644 -7.31 -8.02 -19.71
N ALA A 645 -6.57 -9.01 -20.23
CA ALA A 645 -7.06 -10.37 -20.41
C ALA A 645 -7.37 -11.05 -19.06
N ILE A 646 -6.52 -10.84 -18.06
CA ILE A 646 -6.78 -11.32 -16.68
C ILE A 646 -8.04 -10.68 -16.12
N LEU A 647 -8.19 -9.36 -16.26
CA LEU A 647 -9.36 -8.64 -15.78
C LEU A 647 -10.64 -9.09 -16.49
N GLU A 648 -10.59 -9.36 -17.80
CA GLU A 648 -11.75 -9.83 -18.54
C GLU A 648 -12.22 -11.23 -18.12
N VAL A 649 -11.31 -12.20 -17.97
CA VAL A 649 -11.70 -13.53 -17.48
C VAL A 649 -12.26 -13.44 -16.07
N ARG A 650 -11.66 -12.61 -15.21
CA ARG A 650 -12.18 -12.36 -13.87
C ARG A 650 -13.60 -11.79 -13.90
N GLU A 651 -13.85 -10.81 -14.75
CA GLU A 651 -15.18 -10.23 -14.92
C GLU A 651 -16.20 -11.26 -15.42
N ALA A 652 -15.82 -12.15 -16.36
CA ALA A 652 -16.68 -13.26 -16.80
C ALA A 652 -17.03 -14.22 -15.66
N VAL A 653 -16.04 -14.62 -14.85
CA VAL A 653 -16.21 -15.46 -13.65
C VAL A 653 -17.10 -14.75 -12.62
N ASP A 654 -16.90 -13.46 -12.41
CA ASP A 654 -17.69 -12.66 -11.49
C ASP A 654 -19.15 -12.55 -11.96
N PHE A 655 -19.42 -12.37 -13.25
CA PHE A 655 -20.79 -12.40 -13.79
C PHE A 655 -21.47 -13.74 -13.52
N LEU A 656 -20.79 -14.85 -13.79
CA LEU A 656 -21.34 -16.20 -13.55
C LEU A 656 -21.70 -16.40 -12.07
N ARG A 657 -20.77 -16.10 -11.16
CA ARG A 657 -20.99 -16.25 -9.70
C ARG A 657 -22.02 -15.25 -9.17
N TYR A 658 -22.04 -14.03 -9.70
CA TYR A 658 -23.01 -13.01 -9.32
C TYR A 658 -24.42 -13.42 -9.74
N TYR A 659 -24.62 -13.81 -10.99
CA TYR A 659 -25.95 -14.23 -11.46
C TYR A 659 -26.38 -15.57 -10.89
N ALA A 660 -25.46 -16.46 -10.51
CA ALA A 660 -25.78 -17.63 -9.68
C ALA A 660 -26.34 -17.21 -8.31
N SER A 661 -25.70 -16.25 -7.63
CA SER A 661 -26.21 -15.70 -6.36
C SER A 661 -27.60 -15.08 -6.53
N GLU A 662 -27.82 -14.32 -7.60
CA GLU A 662 -29.13 -13.73 -7.91
C GLU A 662 -30.19 -14.78 -8.25
N ALA A 663 -29.81 -15.86 -8.95
CA ALA A 663 -30.70 -16.99 -9.22
C ALA A 663 -31.20 -17.63 -7.93
N ARG A 664 -30.31 -17.88 -6.97
CA ARG A 664 -30.67 -18.38 -5.64
C ARG A 664 -31.57 -17.43 -4.88
N ALA A 665 -31.24 -16.14 -4.90
CA ALA A 665 -31.98 -15.13 -4.15
C ALA A 665 -33.40 -14.91 -4.69
N LYS A 666 -33.61 -14.97 -6.01
CA LYS A 666 -34.85 -14.50 -6.65
C LYS A 666 -35.74 -15.60 -7.23
N PHE A 667 -35.22 -16.79 -7.49
CA PHE A 667 -35.92 -17.83 -8.26
C PHE A 667 -36.05 -19.19 -7.53
N VAL A 668 -35.70 -19.25 -6.24
CA VAL A 668 -35.83 -20.47 -5.43
C VAL A 668 -37.17 -20.54 -4.71
N HIS A 669 -37.61 -19.44 -4.11
CA HIS A 669 -38.84 -19.40 -3.33
C HIS A 669 -39.82 -18.36 -3.87
N ALA A 670 -41.11 -18.64 -3.72
CA ALA A 670 -42.13 -17.65 -3.95
C ALA A 670 -42.05 -16.55 -2.88
N ILE A 671 -42.28 -15.30 -3.29
CA ILE A 671 -42.34 -14.17 -2.37
C ILE A 671 -43.76 -14.11 -1.81
N PRO A 672 -43.96 -14.30 -0.49
CA PRO A 672 -45.29 -14.21 0.11
C PRO A 672 -45.78 -12.76 0.05
N LEU A 673 -47.03 -12.58 -0.34
CA LEU A 673 -47.70 -11.28 -0.39
C LEU A 673 -48.73 -11.17 0.74
N PRO A 674 -48.99 -9.96 1.27
CA PRO A 674 -50.03 -9.76 2.26
C PRO A 674 -51.40 -10.14 1.69
N GLY A 675 -52.22 -10.81 2.48
CA GLY A 675 -53.56 -11.25 2.09
C GLY A 675 -54.47 -11.49 3.29
N PRO A 676 -55.79 -11.61 3.06
CA PRO A 676 -56.75 -11.92 4.11
C PRO A 676 -56.58 -13.37 4.62
N THR A 677 -57.07 -13.63 5.84
CA THR A 677 -57.11 -14.99 6.39
C THR A 677 -57.90 -15.94 5.48
N GLY A 678 -57.32 -17.09 5.18
CA GLY A 678 -57.91 -18.08 4.27
C GLY A 678 -57.47 -17.96 2.80
N GLU A 679 -56.59 -17.00 2.47
CA GLU A 679 -56.03 -16.80 1.14
C GLU A 679 -54.49 -16.87 1.18
N THR A 680 -53.88 -17.50 0.16
CA THR A 680 -52.42 -17.55 -0.03
C THR A 680 -52.08 -16.75 -1.27
N ASN A 681 -51.35 -15.64 -1.10
CA ASN A 681 -50.87 -14.81 -2.19
C ASN A 681 -49.35 -14.96 -2.32
N GLU A 682 -48.89 -15.32 -3.51
CA GLU A 682 -47.48 -15.55 -3.81
C GLU A 682 -47.10 -14.87 -5.13
N LEU A 683 -45.93 -14.24 -5.16
CA LEU A 683 -45.28 -13.78 -6.38
C LEU A 683 -44.13 -14.71 -6.75
N ARG A 684 -44.11 -15.19 -8.00
CA ARG A 684 -43.02 -15.98 -8.56
C ARG A 684 -42.48 -15.33 -9.82
N LEU A 685 -41.17 -15.46 -10.01
CA LEU A 685 -40.47 -15.00 -11.19
C LEU A 685 -40.16 -16.22 -12.08
N HIS A 686 -40.40 -16.06 -13.38
CA HIS A 686 -40.24 -17.11 -14.38
C HIS A 686 -39.51 -16.56 -15.60
N GLY A 687 -38.84 -17.45 -16.34
CA GLY A 687 -38.29 -17.15 -17.65
C GLY A 687 -39.34 -16.59 -18.60
N ARG A 688 -38.93 -15.67 -19.46
CA ARG A 688 -39.80 -15.05 -20.48
C ARG A 688 -39.94 -15.89 -21.75
N GLY A 689 -38.98 -16.78 -22.02
CA GLY A 689 -38.87 -17.53 -23.26
C GLY A 689 -37.43 -17.53 -23.77
N VAL A 690 -37.25 -17.50 -25.09
CA VAL A 690 -35.93 -17.47 -25.73
C VAL A 690 -35.36 -16.05 -25.73
N TRP A 691 -34.08 -15.91 -25.39
CA TRP A 691 -33.37 -14.63 -25.42
C TRP A 691 -32.25 -14.61 -26.46
N VAL A 692 -32.20 -13.55 -27.27
CA VAL A 692 -31.08 -13.31 -28.18
C VAL A 692 -30.04 -12.44 -27.47
N THR A 693 -28.82 -12.94 -27.39
CA THR A 693 -27.69 -12.20 -26.85
C THR A 693 -26.73 -11.82 -27.98
N ILE A 694 -26.52 -10.51 -28.16
CA ILE A 694 -25.60 -9.96 -29.15
C ILE A 694 -24.56 -9.16 -28.37
N SER A 695 -23.30 -9.59 -28.44
CA SER A 695 -22.20 -9.08 -27.65
C SER A 695 -21.17 -8.35 -28.51
N PRO A 696 -20.46 -7.35 -27.95
CA PRO A 696 -19.46 -6.58 -28.68
C PRO A 696 -18.08 -7.26 -28.65
N TRP A 697 -17.21 -6.87 -29.57
CA TRP A 697 -15.86 -7.44 -29.72
C TRP A 697 -14.84 -6.95 -28.68
N ASN A 698 -15.10 -5.85 -27.96
CA ASN A 698 -14.13 -5.26 -27.02
C ASN A 698 -14.11 -5.94 -25.64
N PHE A 699 -15.16 -6.71 -25.33
CA PHE A 699 -15.21 -7.66 -24.20
C PHE A 699 -15.79 -8.98 -24.70
N PRO A 700 -15.05 -9.68 -25.58
CA PRO A 700 -15.55 -10.85 -26.30
C PRO A 700 -15.87 -12.04 -25.37
N LEU A 701 -15.37 -12.03 -24.14
CA LEU A 701 -15.63 -13.08 -23.15
C LEU A 701 -16.54 -12.58 -22.03
N ALA A 702 -16.22 -11.45 -21.39
CA ALA A 702 -16.94 -11.00 -20.20
C ALA A 702 -18.39 -10.59 -20.50
N ILE A 703 -18.60 -9.69 -21.48
CA ILE A 703 -19.96 -9.23 -21.82
C ILE A 703 -20.75 -10.35 -22.49
N PHE A 704 -20.11 -11.13 -23.37
CA PHE A 704 -20.69 -12.33 -23.96
C PHE A 704 -21.24 -13.27 -22.88
N THR A 705 -20.40 -13.60 -21.90
CA THR A 705 -20.75 -14.51 -20.80
C THR A 705 -21.79 -13.87 -19.87
N GLY A 706 -21.65 -12.59 -19.54
CA GLY A 706 -22.56 -11.89 -18.64
C GLY A 706 -24.00 -11.84 -19.15
N GLN A 707 -24.19 -11.48 -20.43
CA GLN A 707 -25.51 -11.44 -21.04
C GLN A 707 -26.18 -12.82 -21.06
N ILE A 708 -25.43 -13.85 -21.47
CA ILE A 708 -25.90 -15.24 -21.52
C ILE A 708 -26.22 -15.76 -20.12
N ALA A 709 -25.31 -15.57 -19.17
CA ALA A 709 -25.47 -16.03 -17.79
C ALA A 709 -26.70 -15.41 -17.12
N ALA A 710 -26.96 -14.11 -17.32
CA ALA A 710 -28.14 -13.46 -16.77
C ALA A 710 -29.44 -14.05 -17.33
N ALA A 711 -29.50 -14.26 -18.66
CA ALA A 711 -30.67 -14.84 -19.32
C ALA A 711 -30.92 -16.27 -18.81
N LEU A 712 -29.89 -17.10 -18.79
CA LEU A 712 -29.94 -18.47 -18.29
C LEU A 712 -30.34 -18.53 -16.81
N ALA A 713 -29.73 -17.70 -15.94
CA ALA A 713 -30.06 -17.61 -14.51
C ALA A 713 -31.55 -17.32 -14.27
N ALA A 714 -32.15 -16.47 -15.11
CA ALA A 714 -33.56 -16.10 -15.02
C ALA A 714 -34.53 -17.11 -15.65
N GLY A 715 -34.04 -18.26 -16.13
CA GLY A 715 -34.88 -19.34 -16.69
C GLY A 715 -35.20 -19.18 -18.17
N ASN A 716 -34.46 -18.33 -18.91
CA ASN A 716 -34.63 -18.17 -20.36
C ASN A 716 -33.77 -19.19 -21.12
N GLY A 717 -34.24 -19.54 -22.33
CA GLY A 717 -33.55 -20.44 -23.27
C GLY A 717 -32.69 -19.69 -24.26
#